data_AF-A0A8H3DWK7-F1
#
_entry.id   AF-A0A8H3DWK7-F1
#
_cell.length_a   1.000
_cell.length_b   1.000
_cell.length_c   1.000
_cell.angle_alpha   90.00
_cell.angle_beta   90.00
_cell.angle_gamma   90.00
#
_symmetry.space_group_name_H-M   'P 1'
#
loop_
_entity.id
_entity.type
_entity.pdbx_description
1 polymer ?
#
loop_
_entity_poly.entity_id
_entity_poly.type
_entity_poly.pdbx_seq_one_letter_code
_entity_poly.pdbx_strand_id
1 'polypeptide(L)'
;MVRNKADRAIKRAVTKIDTKEVIEKPTMDDSNKTFRTRLVACWMLSNAALAVLIEQANGLNTTEADQKRIQNAYFSVILWCTFGLSMVRFIGCLYYFIRRNLFPEIGMLGEVFSLSSYLFLDPMARLATTLLLAAELAFALPTAWPVFSRAPKGAYDIQGHRGGRGATVESTLPTFAWGLIYGATTLEFDNGLTKDGHVIVWHDESIDGLKCKDTKPVAPNDPLFPYVGKYVANLTLAQIKTLDCGSERLDGFPLQVMYPGTKLSTLPELFNFLDCADPGHAVELNIESKVDAQFPNLTRSPEDFANAQYKLFKSSKYYSKITYQSFDWRTLILMKKLDPKITRAALVDSNTVYGQNKSTSTWLAGLRPDSFPGATLGVQIAQAAKSIDSNILSPAATDGSSGSIDPNIPGYISFTTEDMVKEAHKGGMLVKPWTVNRLNIAEQIYGWGVDGIITDYPEVMRRWALLKGVWVSKTYDQTKVDPLQPSSETNRKLADKLGAAFADPSFEAVAAEYLGGAVRIPTESYDVMDPVGVDPRWNVFYKLSEHLLKTYPKVHATLTQTRINTHALLYHWPGSDTSLKPILLTAHQDVVPVEPDTASSWVHPPYSGHYDGTWVWGRGSADDKSGLVGIMVTLERLIESGFKPKRGILVGFGIDEESTGSYGANRIAKYIEEHYGQNSVSMLVDEGGGIENFAGIPVALPAVSEKGYLDVGIEVATPGGHSSVPPVHTTIGILASLIAEIESTPYLPGLARSSPIYGLLQCTAAHVPSIPSSVRSSILRSVCPPEASRSQLRKCDKALHEVEHALFEAKSDLNQGSEEKARAYRSLLGTTQAVDMIKGGVKANALPELASAIVNHRIRTDSSVSALQDALTAKLLPLVKKYNLTLTAFSQTNITTGGGGTVVLSDAFNTALEPAPVSPTEGSKAAAYRLLSGVIRKTRGDETIVSPALMGGNTGKYFNASRALKKSSKLASRYSVLLEPNS
;
A
#
# COMPACT_ATOMS: atom_id res chain seq x y z
N MET A 1 66.77 -13.29 9.30
CA MET A 1 66.40 -13.56 7.88
C MET A 1 64.92 -13.91 7.67
N VAL A 2 64.17 -14.38 8.68
CA VAL A 2 62.74 -14.75 8.55
C VAL A 2 61.77 -13.54 8.65
N ARG A 3 62.10 -12.49 9.44
CA ARG A 3 61.31 -11.24 9.50
C ARG A 3 61.19 -10.51 8.15
N ASN A 4 62.26 -10.49 7.35
CA ASN A 4 62.25 -9.86 6.02
C ASN A 4 61.45 -10.62 4.95
N LYS A 5 61.05 -11.87 5.20
CA LYS A 5 60.13 -12.62 4.32
C LYS A 5 58.66 -12.37 4.68
N ALA A 6 58.35 -12.18 5.96
CA ALA A 6 57.01 -11.82 6.43
C ALA A 6 56.60 -10.41 5.96
N ASP A 7 57.48 -9.41 6.10
CA ASP A 7 57.21 -8.04 5.62
C ASP A 7 57.04 -7.96 4.10
N ARG A 8 57.71 -8.85 3.35
CA ARG A 8 57.59 -8.94 1.89
C ARG A 8 56.31 -9.66 1.44
N ALA A 9 55.81 -10.60 2.24
CA ALA A 9 54.53 -11.27 2.02
C ALA A 9 53.36 -10.33 2.33
N ILE A 10 53.47 -9.55 3.41
CA ILE A 10 52.44 -8.56 3.81
C ILE A 10 52.41 -7.38 2.82
N LYS A 11 53.56 -6.87 2.35
CA LYS A 11 53.58 -5.84 1.29
C LYS A 11 53.00 -6.31 -0.06
N ARG A 12 53.07 -7.62 -0.37
CA ARG A 12 52.45 -8.22 -1.58
C ARG A 12 50.94 -8.43 -1.42
N ALA A 13 50.43 -8.58 -0.20
CA ALA A 13 49.00 -8.73 0.06
C ALA A 13 48.24 -7.39 0.07
N VAL A 14 48.94 -6.26 0.28
CA VAL A 14 48.34 -4.92 0.44
C VAL A 14 48.67 -3.98 -0.74
N THR A 15 49.38 -4.43 -1.77
CA THR A 15 49.50 -3.65 -3.00
C THR A 15 48.28 -3.88 -3.89
N LYS A 16 47.52 -2.81 -4.12
CA LYS A 16 46.38 -2.77 -5.05
C LYS A 16 46.83 -3.34 -6.39
N ILE A 17 46.35 -4.52 -6.76
CA ILE A 17 46.57 -5.08 -8.09
C ILE A 17 45.73 -4.23 -9.03
N ASP A 18 46.39 -3.34 -9.77
CA ASP A 18 45.79 -2.64 -10.89
C ASP A 18 45.73 -3.64 -12.06
N THR A 19 44.77 -4.57 -12.00
CA THR A 19 44.43 -5.40 -13.16
C THR A 19 43.84 -4.46 -14.19
N LYS A 20 44.67 -4.01 -15.15
CA LYS A 20 44.16 -3.62 -16.45
C LYS A 20 43.51 -4.87 -17.06
N GLU A 21 42.20 -5.02 -16.86
CA GLU A 21 41.40 -5.85 -17.74
C GLU A 21 41.60 -5.27 -19.15
N VAL A 22 42.43 -5.93 -19.94
CA VAL A 22 42.35 -5.77 -21.38
C VAL A 22 41.04 -6.46 -21.75
N ILE A 23 39.96 -5.68 -21.80
CA ILE A 23 38.71 -6.11 -22.40
C ILE A 23 39.09 -6.59 -23.81
N GLU A 24 39.04 -7.91 -24.04
CA GLU A 24 39.20 -8.47 -25.36
C GLU A 24 37.99 -7.98 -26.16
N LYS A 25 38.19 -6.87 -26.89
CA LYS A 25 37.13 -6.27 -27.69
C LYS A 25 36.70 -7.34 -28.70
N PRO A 26 35.39 -7.65 -28.81
CA PRO A 26 34.90 -8.61 -29.79
C PRO A 26 35.48 -8.26 -31.14
N THR A 27 36.20 -9.20 -31.76
CA THR A 27 36.71 -8.94 -33.10
C THR A 27 35.51 -8.75 -34.03
N MET A 28 35.68 -8.00 -35.11
CA MET A 28 34.60 -7.81 -36.08
C MET A 28 34.10 -9.15 -36.65
N ASP A 29 34.93 -10.20 -36.60
CA ASP A 29 34.56 -11.55 -36.98
C ASP A 29 33.61 -12.23 -35.97
N ASP A 30 33.70 -11.91 -34.68
CA ASP A 30 32.80 -12.45 -33.64
C ASP A 30 31.41 -11.83 -33.71
N SER A 31 31.31 -10.53 -34.01
CA SER A 31 30.03 -9.87 -34.34
C SER A 31 29.37 -10.48 -35.59
N ASN A 32 30.15 -10.88 -36.60
CA ASN A 32 29.64 -11.50 -37.81
C ASN A 32 29.17 -12.94 -37.57
N LYS A 33 29.80 -13.70 -36.66
CA LYS A 33 29.34 -15.04 -36.27
C LYS A 33 27.94 -14.98 -35.66
N THR A 34 27.70 -14.08 -34.70
CA THR A 34 26.38 -13.97 -34.05
C THR A 34 25.27 -13.61 -35.03
N PHE A 35 25.54 -12.70 -35.99
CA PHE A 35 24.59 -12.34 -37.03
C PHE A 35 24.31 -13.52 -37.99
N ARG A 36 25.36 -14.20 -38.47
CA ARG A 36 25.22 -15.39 -39.34
C ARG A 36 24.42 -16.49 -38.66
N THR A 37 24.70 -16.79 -37.40
CA THR A 37 23.97 -17.81 -36.63
C THR A 37 22.50 -17.45 -36.45
N ARG A 38 22.19 -16.19 -36.12
CA ARG A 38 20.79 -15.73 -35.99
C ARG A 38 20.03 -15.75 -37.31
N LEU A 39 20.68 -15.34 -38.42
CA LEU A 39 20.09 -15.37 -39.75
C LEU A 39 19.79 -16.82 -40.20
N VAL A 40 20.72 -17.75 -39.98
CA VAL A 40 20.55 -19.17 -40.31
C VAL A 40 19.48 -19.82 -39.41
N ALA A 41 19.45 -19.50 -38.11
CA ALA A 41 18.43 -20.01 -37.20
C ALA A 41 17.01 -19.53 -37.57
N CYS A 42 16.85 -18.23 -37.86
CA CYS A 42 15.58 -17.70 -38.38
C CYS A 42 15.19 -18.36 -39.70
N TRP A 43 16.15 -18.61 -40.59
CA TRP A 43 15.91 -19.29 -41.87
C TRP A 43 15.39 -20.72 -41.68
N MET A 44 16.02 -21.52 -40.81
CA MET A 44 15.60 -22.90 -40.53
C MET A 44 14.21 -22.95 -39.88
N LEU A 45 13.93 -22.07 -38.91
CA LEU A 45 12.62 -22.01 -38.23
C LEU A 45 11.50 -21.58 -39.18
N SER A 46 11.77 -20.65 -40.10
CA SER A 46 10.79 -20.19 -41.08
C SER A 46 10.42 -21.29 -42.09
N ASN A 47 11.41 -22.06 -42.55
CA ASN A 47 11.15 -23.19 -43.45
C ASN A 47 10.43 -24.34 -42.73
N ALA A 48 10.76 -24.60 -41.46
CA ALA A 48 10.07 -25.60 -40.64
C ALA A 48 8.59 -25.23 -40.42
N ALA A 49 8.30 -23.96 -40.12
CA ALA A 49 6.91 -23.48 -39.99
C ALA A 49 6.14 -23.61 -41.32
N LEU A 50 6.78 -23.31 -42.45
CA LEU A 50 6.16 -23.46 -43.77
C LEU A 50 5.88 -24.95 -44.09
N ALA A 51 6.79 -25.85 -43.74
CA ALA A 51 6.60 -27.30 -43.93
C ALA A 51 5.40 -27.82 -43.12
N VAL A 52 5.27 -27.42 -41.85
CA VAL A 52 4.13 -27.80 -40.99
C VAL A 52 2.80 -27.28 -41.54
N LEU A 53 2.78 -26.04 -42.05
CA LEU A 53 1.58 -25.46 -42.68
C LEU A 53 1.18 -26.18 -43.97
N ILE A 54 2.16 -26.65 -44.76
CA ILE A 54 1.90 -27.46 -45.96
C ILE A 54 1.32 -28.83 -45.57
N GLU A 55 1.84 -29.46 -44.52
CA GLU A 55 1.42 -30.78 -44.06
C GLU A 55 -0.01 -30.78 -43.48
N GLN A 56 -0.38 -29.72 -42.75
CA GLN A 56 -1.74 -29.55 -42.21
C GLN A 56 -2.80 -29.27 -43.29
N ALA A 57 -2.41 -28.68 -44.43
CA ALA A 57 -3.33 -28.33 -45.50
C ALA A 57 -3.70 -29.53 -46.42
N ASN A 58 -2.85 -30.57 -46.50
CA ASN A 58 -3.07 -31.74 -47.37
C ASN A 58 -4.11 -32.75 -46.82
N GLY A 59 -4.71 -32.50 -45.66
CA GLY A 59 -5.66 -33.41 -44.99
C GLY A 59 -7.14 -33.20 -45.31
N LEU A 60 -7.51 -32.38 -46.29
CA LEU A 60 -8.91 -32.03 -46.58
C LEU A 60 -9.46 -32.80 -47.79
N ASN A 61 -10.51 -33.60 -47.56
CA ASN A 61 -11.21 -34.41 -48.57
C ASN A 61 -12.38 -33.59 -49.15
N THR A 62 -12.22 -33.00 -50.34
CA THR A 62 -13.26 -32.17 -50.99
C THR A 62 -13.28 -32.31 -52.52
N THR A 63 -14.44 -32.10 -53.13
CA THR A 63 -14.80 -32.37 -54.54
C THR A 63 -14.14 -31.44 -55.59
N GLU A 64 -14.07 -31.90 -56.85
CA GLU A 64 -13.27 -31.31 -57.96
C GLU A 64 -13.51 -29.81 -58.26
N ALA A 65 -14.68 -29.25 -57.93
CA ALA A 65 -15.00 -27.84 -58.19
C ALA A 65 -14.40 -26.88 -57.14
N ASP A 66 -14.29 -27.31 -55.88
CA ASP A 66 -13.65 -26.55 -54.81
C ASP A 66 -12.11 -26.61 -54.90
N GLN A 67 -11.60 -27.70 -55.49
CA GLN A 67 -10.17 -27.97 -55.62
C GLN A 67 -9.43 -26.89 -56.43
N LYS A 68 -10.05 -26.35 -57.49
CA LYS A 68 -9.43 -25.33 -58.35
C LYS A 68 -9.38 -23.94 -57.69
N ARG A 69 -10.38 -23.60 -56.88
CA ARG A 69 -10.45 -22.32 -56.15
C ARG A 69 -9.52 -22.33 -54.94
N ILE A 70 -9.47 -23.46 -54.23
CA ILE A 70 -8.55 -23.69 -53.11
C ILE A 70 -7.10 -23.75 -53.62
N GLN A 71 -6.81 -24.42 -54.75
CA GLN A 71 -5.47 -24.41 -55.35
C GLN A 71 -5.01 -23.01 -55.73
N ASN A 72 -5.85 -22.19 -56.36
CA ASN A 72 -5.44 -20.83 -56.74
C ASN A 72 -5.18 -19.93 -55.53
N ALA A 73 -5.98 -20.05 -54.46
CA ALA A 73 -5.74 -19.36 -53.20
C ALA A 73 -4.45 -19.88 -52.52
N TYR A 74 -4.25 -21.20 -52.53
CA TYR A 74 -3.07 -21.87 -51.98
C TYR A 74 -1.77 -21.44 -52.68
N PHE A 75 -1.73 -21.45 -54.02
CA PHE A 75 -0.58 -20.99 -54.78
C PHE A 75 -0.32 -19.49 -54.58
N SER A 76 -1.38 -18.68 -54.44
CA SER A 76 -1.23 -17.25 -54.15
C SER A 76 -0.60 -17.02 -52.77
N VAL A 77 -1.04 -17.75 -51.73
CA VAL A 77 -0.47 -17.64 -50.38
C VAL A 77 1.00 -18.08 -50.38
N ILE A 78 1.33 -19.20 -51.03
CA ILE A 78 2.73 -19.65 -51.13
C ILE A 78 3.60 -18.62 -51.86
N LEU A 79 3.11 -18.06 -52.97
CA LEU A 79 3.83 -17.06 -53.75
C LEU A 79 4.11 -15.79 -52.94
N TRP A 80 3.11 -15.28 -52.21
CA TRP A 80 3.28 -14.07 -51.38
C TRP A 80 4.14 -14.32 -50.15
N CYS A 81 4.06 -15.50 -49.54
CA CYS A 81 4.95 -15.89 -48.44
C CYS A 81 6.40 -16.04 -48.91
N THR A 82 6.64 -16.68 -50.06
CA THR A 82 8.00 -16.79 -50.63
C THR A 82 8.56 -15.46 -51.09
N PHE A 83 7.72 -14.57 -51.64
CA PHE A 83 8.11 -13.19 -51.96
C PHE A 83 8.50 -12.41 -50.69
N GLY A 84 7.66 -12.43 -49.65
CA GLY A 84 7.94 -11.75 -48.38
C GLY A 84 9.24 -12.23 -47.73
N LEU A 85 9.47 -13.55 -47.70
CA LEU A 85 10.71 -14.13 -47.18
C LEU A 85 11.94 -13.72 -48.03
N SER A 86 11.80 -13.64 -49.35
CA SER A 86 12.87 -13.21 -50.25
C SER A 86 13.17 -11.70 -50.09
N MET A 87 12.14 -10.88 -49.86
CA MET A 87 12.28 -9.45 -49.59
C MET A 87 13.04 -9.18 -48.29
N VAL A 88 12.75 -9.92 -47.22
CA VAL A 88 13.50 -9.81 -45.95
C VAL A 88 14.97 -10.17 -46.16
N ARG A 89 15.26 -11.21 -46.96
CA ARG A 89 16.65 -11.57 -47.32
C ARG A 89 17.33 -10.44 -48.10
N PHE A 90 16.65 -9.87 -49.09
CA PHE A 90 17.18 -8.78 -49.90
C PHE A 90 17.47 -7.53 -49.05
N ILE A 91 16.52 -7.11 -48.20
CA ILE A 91 16.68 -5.96 -47.30
C ILE A 91 17.81 -6.20 -46.29
N GLY A 92 17.90 -7.40 -45.70
CA GLY A 92 18.98 -7.75 -44.79
C GLY A 92 20.36 -7.71 -45.44
N CYS A 93 20.48 -8.21 -46.68
CA CYS A 93 21.72 -8.14 -47.46
C CYS A 93 22.07 -6.71 -47.85
N LEU A 94 21.06 -5.91 -48.24
CA LEU A 94 21.23 -4.51 -48.62
C LEU A 94 21.67 -3.65 -47.41
N TYR A 95 21.05 -3.87 -46.24
CA TYR A 95 21.45 -3.24 -44.99
C TYR A 95 22.90 -3.60 -44.61
N TYR A 96 23.28 -4.87 -44.71
CA TYR A 96 24.66 -5.30 -44.46
C TYR A 96 25.64 -4.68 -45.45
N PHE A 97 25.30 -4.64 -46.74
CA PHE A 97 26.12 -4.04 -47.80
C PHE A 97 26.32 -2.54 -47.61
N ILE A 98 25.25 -1.80 -47.30
CA ILE A 98 25.28 -0.35 -47.03
C ILE A 98 26.13 -0.07 -45.78
N ARG A 99 25.86 -0.76 -44.67
CA ARG A 99 26.62 -0.58 -43.42
C ARG A 99 28.11 -0.85 -43.60
N ARG A 100 28.47 -1.88 -44.39
CA ARG A 100 29.86 -2.29 -44.58
C ARG A 100 30.64 -1.39 -45.53
N ASN A 101 30.02 -0.90 -46.61
CA ASN A 101 30.74 -0.18 -47.68
C ASN A 101 30.61 1.34 -47.60
N LEU A 102 29.53 1.87 -47.01
CA LEU A 102 29.30 3.33 -46.92
C LEU A 102 29.72 3.92 -45.58
N PHE A 103 29.80 3.12 -44.51
CA PHE A 103 30.15 3.59 -43.16
C PHE A 103 31.13 2.67 -42.41
N PRO A 104 32.33 2.40 -42.96
CA PRO A 104 33.29 1.48 -42.34
C PRO A 104 33.85 1.96 -40.99
N GLU A 105 33.81 3.26 -40.68
CA GLU A 105 34.42 3.85 -39.47
C GLU A 105 33.45 4.10 -38.29
N ILE A 106 32.14 3.92 -38.46
CA ILE A 106 31.15 4.16 -37.39
C ILE A 106 31.10 3.00 -36.36
N GLY A 107 32.05 2.07 -36.42
CA GLY A 107 32.22 0.96 -35.47
C GLY A 107 33.05 1.27 -34.22
N MET A 108 33.65 2.46 -34.13
CA MET A 108 34.41 2.89 -32.95
C MET A 108 34.12 4.36 -32.65
N LEU A 109 33.05 4.66 -31.89
CA LEU A 109 32.87 5.87 -31.07
C LEU A 109 31.45 5.83 -30.50
N GLY A 110 31.29 5.06 -29.42
CA GLY A 110 30.10 5.05 -28.60
C GLY A 110 30.44 5.50 -27.20
N GLU A 111 30.95 6.73 -27.08
CA GLU A 111 30.91 7.58 -25.88
C GLU A 111 31.64 8.90 -26.20
N VAL A 112 31.17 10.00 -25.62
CA VAL A 112 31.56 11.40 -25.83
C VAL A 112 30.92 12.10 -27.04
N PHE A 113 29.74 12.69 -26.83
CA PHE A 113 29.45 14.06 -27.31
C PHE A 113 28.33 14.67 -26.46
N SER A 114 28.72 15.48 -25.46
CA SER A 114 27.87 16.47 -24.82
C SER A 114 27.79 17.72 -25.69
N LEU A 115 26.61 18.33 -25.72
CA LEU A 115 26.27 19.67 -26.20
C LEU A 115 27.46 20.65 -26.31
N SER A 116 27.93 20.89 -27.53
CA SER A 116 28.32 22.20 -28.08
C SER A 116 28.99 22.03 -29.44
N SER A 117 28.73 22.97 -30.36
CA SER A 117 29.36 23.12 -31.69
C SER A 117 28.60 22.53 -32.89
N TYR A 118 27.51 23.20 -33.30
CA TYR A 118 27.06 23.17 -34.70
C TYR A 118 27.45 24.48 -35.36
N LEU A 119 28.51 24.48 -36.17
CA LEU A 119 28.75 25.44 -37.25
C LEU A 119 29.91 24.94 -38.13
N PHE A 120 29.63 24.85 -39.44
CA PHE A 120 30.51 24.68 -40.61
C PHE A 120 30.67 23.29 -41.26
N LEU A 121 30.57 23.32 -42.62
CA LEU A 121 30.63 22.29 -43.69
C LEU A 121 29.27 21.66 -44.07
N ASP A 122 28.77 21.59 -45.32
CA ASP A 122 29.14 22.03 -46.68
C ASP A 122 27.85 21.85 -47.58
N PRO A 123 27.61 22.63 -48.67
CA PRO A 123 26.29 22.78 -49.32
C PRO A 123 25.75 21.59 -50.12
N MET A 124 26.56 20.56 -50.41
CA MET A 124 26.13 19.45 -51.29
C MET A 124 25.25 18.42 -50.58
N ALA A 125 25.26 18.37 -49.25
CA ALA A 125 24.35 17.53 -48.47
C ALA A 125 22.90 18.03 -48.52
N ARG A 126 22.68 19.33 -48.82
CA ARG A 126 21.35 19.96 -48.79
C ARG A 126 20.45 19.61 -49.97
N LEU A 127 20.97 19.16 -51.12
CA LEU A 127 20.13 18.81 -52.28
C LEU A 127 19.53 17.40 -52.15
N ALA A 128 20.26 16.47 -51.54
CA ALA A 128 19.78 15.11 -51.29
C ALA A 128 18.79 15.05 -50.11
N THR A 129 18.95 15.92 -49.10
CA THR A 129 17.96 16.03 -48.01
C THR A 129 16.72 16.83 -48.42
N THR A 130 16.81 17.80 -49.33
CA THR A 130 15.60 18.56 -49.75
C THR A 130 14.65 17.75 -50.64
N LEU A 131 15.15 16.79 -51.43
CA LEU A 131 14.28 15.89 -52.20
C LEU A 131 13.66 14.76 -51.35
N LEU A 132 14.30 14.37 -50.25
CA LEU A 132 13.73 13.42 -49.28
C LEU A 132 12.80 14.10 -48.25
N LEU A 133 13.03 15.36 -47.89
CA LEU A 133 12.10 16.13 -47.04
C LEU A 133 10.87 16.67 -47.78
N ALA A 134 10.90 16.81 -49.11
CA ALA A 134 9.73 17.27 -49.87
C ALA A 134 8.60 16.21 -49.96
N ALA A 135 8.91 14.93 -49.72
CA ALA A 135 7.89 13.87 -49.64
C ALA A 135 7.26 13.75 -48.23
N GLU A 136 7.91 14.26 -47.18
CA GLU A 136 7.38 14.25 -45.81
C GLU A 136 6.71 15.59 -45.40
N LEU A 137 7.06 16.72 -46.03
CA LEU A 137 6.47 18.03 -45.75
C LEU A 137 5.10 18.31 -46.38
N ALA A 138 4.50 17.34 -47.09
CA ALA A 138 3.08 17.39 -47.45
C ALA A 138 2.15 16.92 -46.30
N PHE A 139 2.69 16.41 -45.19
CA PHE A 139 1.89 15.90 -44.06
C PHE A 139 2.20 16.51 -42.69
N ALA A 140 3.07 17.52 -42.58
CA ALA A 140 3.37 18.12 -41.28
C ALA A 140 3.53 19.65 -41.30
N LEU A 141 2.47 20.33 -40.80
CA LEU A 141 2.41 21.50 -39.88
C LEU A 141 1.40 22.57 -40.37
N PRO A 142 0.65 23.29 -39.49
CA PRO A 142 0.67 23.29 -38.02
C PRO A 142 -0.72 23.16 -37.35
N THR A 143 -0.84 22.37 -36.27
CA THR A 143 -1.63 22.80 -35.11
C THR A 143 -0.88 22.41 -33.84
N ALA A 144 -0.08 23.34 -33.33
CA ALA A 144 0.32 23.33 -31.95
C ALA A 144 -0.92 23.57 -31.08
N TRP A 145 -1.42 22.52 -30.45
CA TRP A 145 -2.15 22.59 -29.18
C TRP A 145 -1.53 21.51 -28.27
N PRO A 146 -1.51 21.75 -26.95
CA PRO A 146 -0.77 20.92 -26.02
C PRO A 146 -1.34 19.49 -26.07
N VAL A 147 -0.47 18.51 -26.30
CA VAL A 147 -0.81 17.11 -26.03
C VAL A 147 -0.76 16.92 -24.51
N PHE A 148 -1.79 17.44 -23.83
CA PHE A 148 -2.36 16.71 -22.73
C PHE A 148 -2.82 15.38 -23.32
N SER A 149 -2.36 14.25 -22.79
CA SER A 149 -3.01 12.98 -23.06
C SER A 149 -4.46 13.09 -22.59
N ARG A 150 -5.37 13.41 -23.51
CA ARG A 150 -6.80 13.39 -23.25
C ARG A 150 -7.15 11.92 -22.99
N ALA A 151 -7.67 11.61 -21.80
CA ALA A 151 -8.21 10.30 -21.50
C ALA A 151 -9.18 9.86 -22.63
N PRO A 152 -9.20 8.58 -23.03
CA PRO A 152 -10.15 8.11 -24.03
C PRO A 152 -11.57 8.46 -23.57
N LYS A 153 -12.45 8.85 -24.51
CA LYS A 153 -13.87 9.01 -24.22
C LYS A 153 -14.41 7.72 -23.58
N GLY A 154 -15.03 7.85 -22.40
CA GLY A 154 -15.90 6.84 -21.77
C GLY A 154 -15.19 5.85 -20.86
N ALA A 155 -14.88 6.25 -19.61
CA ALA A 155 -14.76 5.26 -18.54
C ALA A 155 -16.10 4.56 -18.37
N TYR A 156 -16.04 3.26 -18.09
CA TYR A 156 -17.22 2.57 -17.62
C TYR A 156 -17.56 3.10 -16.23
N ASP A 157 -18.74 3.71 -16.11
CA ASP A 157 -19.12 4.43 -14.91
C ASP A 157 -19.70 3.47 -13.87
N ILE A 158 -19.00 3.29 -12.75
CA ILE A 158 -19.48 2.51 -11.62
C ILE A 158 -19.96 3.47 -10.55
N GLN A 159 -21.28 3.48 -10.33
CA GLN A 159 -21.91 4.35 -9.36
C GLN A 159 -22.22 3.60 -8.07
N GLY A 160 -21.82 4.17 -6.93
CA GLY A 160 -22.17 3.64 -5.62
C GLY A 160 -23.59 4.06 -5.25
N HIS A 161 -24.55 3.13 -5.34
CA HIS A 161 -25.97 3.36 -5.03
C HIS A 161 -26.12 3.78 -3.57
N ARG A 162 -26.66 4.98 -3.35
CA ARG A 162 -26.77 5.63 -2.04
C ARG A 162 -25.45 5.67 -1.27
N GLY A 163 -24.37 5.91 -2.00
CA GLY A 163 -22.99 5.90 -1.50
C GLY A 163 -22.32 4.53 -1.42
N GLY A 164 -22.98 3.43 -1.79
CA GLY A 164 -22.46 2.06 -1.63
C GLY A 164 -23.09 1.36 -0.43
N ARG A 165 -24.43 1.38 -0.37
CA ARG A 165 -25.19 0.88 0.78
C ARG A 165 -24.94 -0.60 1.11
N GLY A 166 -24.34 -1.39 0.21
CA GLY A 166 -23.93 -2.76 0.50
C GLY A 166 -22.90 -2.87 1.63
N ALA A 167 -22.09 -1.82 1.81
CA ALA A 167 -20.99 -1.81 2.76
C ALA A 167 -21.27 -1.00 4.03
N THR A 168 -22.14 0.02 3.96
CA THR A 168 -22.44 0.93 5.07
C THR A 168 -23.87 1.43 5.06
N VAL A 169 -24.32 1.94 6.21
CA VAL A 169 -25.66 2.54 6.39
C VAL A 169 -25.92 3.68 5.39
N GLU A 170 -26.98 3.52 4.58
CA GLU A 170 -27.32 4.42 3.46
C GLU A 170 -27.66 5.86 3.91
N SER A 171 -27.68 6.81 2.97
CA SER A 171 -28.16 8.20 3.19
C SER A 171 -27.42 8.99 4.30
N THR A 172 -26.18 8.62 4.61
CA THR A 172 -25.34 9.26 5.63
C THR A 172 -23.94 9.62 5.11
N LEU A 173 -23.24 10.61 5.70
CA LEU A 173 -21.86 10.95 5.28
C LEU A 173 -20.89 9.74 5.27
N PRO A 174 -20.92 8.82 6.27
CA PRO A 174 -20.10 7.62 6.23
C PRO A 174 -20.26 6.78 4.96
N THR A 175 -21.48 6.59 4.43
CA THR A 175 -21.64 5.78 3.20
C THR A 175 -20.98 6.46 2.00
N PHE A 176 -21.08 7.77 1.87
CA PHE A 176 -20.40 8.49 0.79
C PHE A 176 -18.87 8.44 0.93
N ALA A 177 -18.35 8.49 2.15
CA ALA A 177 -16.93 8.27 2.40
C ALA A 177 -16.49 6.87 1.92
N TRP A 178 -17.28 5.83 2.22
CA TRP A 178 -16.99 4.47 1.77
C TRP A 178 -17.14 4.31 0.26
N GLY A 179 -18.12 4.97 -0.38
CA GLY A 179 -18.22 5.02 -1.84
C GLY A 179 -16.96 5.56 -2.50
N LEU A 180 -16.37 6.65 -1.96
CA LEU A 180 -15.09 7.17 -2.41
C LEU A 180 -13.94 6.19 -2.15
N ILE A 181 -13.86 5.62 -0.95
CA ILE A 181 -12.84 4.63 -0.55
C ILE A 181 -12.87 3.42 -1.49
N TYR A 182 -14.04 2.92 -1.85
CA TYR A 182 -14.21 1.78 -2.75
C TYR A 182 -14.00 2.12 -4.22
N GLY A 183 -13.77 3.40 -4.54
CA GLY A 183 -13.43 3.85 -5.88
C GLY A 183 -14.64 3.92 -6.81
N ALA A 184 -15.84 4.22 -6.28
CA ALA A 184 -16.96 4.60 -7.13
C ALA A 184 -16.56 5.82 -7.97
N THR A 185 -16.87 5.79 -9.27
CA THR A 185 -16.62 6.91 -10.18
C THR A 185 -17.62 8.03 -9.95
N THR A 186 -18.84 7.62 -9.65
CA THR A 186 -19.97 8.47 -9.37
C THR A 186 -20.57 8.09 -8.01
N LEU A 187 -20.86 9.07 -7.16
CA LEU A 187 -21.70 8.85 -5.99
C LEU A 187 -23.14 9.07 -6.41
N GLU A 188 -23.95 8.03 -6.29
CA GLU A 188 -25.38 8.09 -6.55
C GLU A 188 -26.12 8.23 -5.22
N PHE A 189 -27.14 9.09 -5.17
CA PHE A 189 -28.03 9.25 -4.02
C PHE A 189 -29.29 10.06 -4.34
N ASP A 190 -30.28 9.87 -3.51
CA ASP A 190 -31.58 10.55 -3.59
C ASP A 190 -31.67 11.78 -2.70
N ASN A 191 -32.58 12.68 -3.05
CA ASN A 191 -32.97 13.77 -2.19
C ASN A 191 -34.48 13.81 -1.89
N GLY A 192 -34.79 14.11 -0.63
CA GLY A 192 -36.10 14.54 -0.17
C GLY A 192 -36.14 16.05 0.11
N LEU A 193 -37.34 16.64 0.13
CA LEU A 193 -37.55 18.06 0.43
C LEU A 193 -38.43 18.21 1.68
N THR A 194 -37.88 18.82 2.73
CA THR A 194 -38.57 19.02 4.01
C THR A 194 -39.69 20.07 3.91
N LYS A 195 -40.57 20.09 4.92
CA LYS A 195 -41.64 21.08 5.06
C LYS A 195 -41.16 22.53 4.98
N ASP A 196 -39.98 22.80 5.55
CA ASP A 196 -39.33 24.11 5.60
C ASP A 196 -38.35 24.35 4.43
N GLY A 197 -38.37 23.51 3.39
CA GLY A 197 -37.69 23.75 2.12
C GLY A 197 -36.22 23.35 2.07
N HIS A 198 -35.75 22.50 2.98
CA HIS A 198 -34.37 21.99 2.97
C HIS A 198 -34.27 20.69 2.16
N VAL A 199 -33.26 20.64 1.28
CA VAL A 199 -32.93 19.44 0.51
C VAL A 199 -32.09 18.52 1.37
N ILE A 200 -32.63 17.34 1.68
CA ILE A 200 -31.96 16.29 2.46
C ILE A 200 -31.52 15.13 1.57
N VAL A 201 -30.48 14.41 1.98
CA VAL A 201 -30.01 13.19 1.31
C VAL A 201 -30.76 12.01 1.91
N TRP A 202 -31.78 11.52 1.19
CA TRP A 202 -32.70 10.50 1.67
C TRP A 202 -33.49 9.88 0.52
N HIS A 203 -33.64 8.56 0.54
CA HIS A 203 -34.27 7.80 -0.55
C HIS A 203 -35.79 7.64 -0.44
N ASP A 204 -36.38 7.49 0.74
CA ASP A 204 -37.80 7.11 0.85
C ASP A 204 -38.71 8.35 1.00
N GLU A 205 -39.98 8.28 0.62
CA GLU A 205 -40.91 9.41 0.82
C GLU A 205 -41.16 9.69 2.31
N SER A 206 -40.99 8.68 3.15
CA SER A 206 -41.12 8.72 4.62
C SER A 206 -39.83 8.33 5.33
N ILE A 207 -39.74 8.66 6.62
CA ILE A 207 -38.66 8.19 7.48
C ILE A 207 -38.94 6.73 7.87
N ASP A 208 -38.20 5.78 7.30
CA ASP A 208 -38.34 4.36 7.58
C ASP A 208 -37.73 3.96 8.94
N GLY A 209 -38.48 3.23 9.76
CA GLY A 209 -38.05 2.73 11.05
C GLY A 209 -37.02 1.60 10.98
N LEU A 210 -36.85 0.97 9.81
CA LEU A 210 -35.78 0.01 9.56
C LEU A 210 -34.42 0.69 9.34
N LYS A 211 -34.43 2.01 9.09
CA LYS A 211 -33.23 2.79 8.75
C LYS A 211 -32.87 3.82 9.81
N CYS A 212 -33.89 4.39 10.44
CA CYS A 212 -33.74 5.46 11.41
C CYS A 212 -34.55 5.19 12.68
N LYS A 213 -34.04 5.66 13.81
CA LYS A 213 -34.77 5.68 15.08
C LYS A 213 -34.92 7.10 15.63
N ASP A 214 -36.06 7.33 16.28
CA ASP A 214 -36.28 8.53 17.07
C ASP A 214 -35.36 8.56 18.29
N THR A 215 -34.76 9.72 18.57
CA THR A 215 -33.93 9.90 19.78
C THR A 215 -34.61 10.80 20.81
N LYS A 216 -35.14 11.95 20.38
CA LYS A 216 -35.85 12.92 21.20
C LYS A 216 -36.69 13.85 20.35
N PRO A 217 -37.79 14.43 20.89
CA PRO A 217 -38.51 15.48 20.18
C PRO A 217 -37.67 16.77 20.14
N VAL A 218 -37.90 17.60 19.12
CA VAL A 218 -37.27 18.92 18.98
C VAL A 218 -37.74 19.92 20.05
N ALA A 219 -38.98 19.76 20.52
CA ALA A 219 -39.59 20.54 21.59
C ALA A 219 -40.48 19.64 22.47
N PRO A 220 -40.65 19.96 23.77
CA PRO A 220 -41.61 19.23 24.62
C PRO A 220 -43.00 19.21 23.98
N ASN A 221 -43.63 18.04 23.92
CA ASN A 221 -44.96 17.82 23.32
C ASN A 221 -45.08 18.18 21.82
N ASP A 222 -44.01 18.04 21.04
CA ASP A 222 -44.11 18.15 19.57
C ASP A 222 -45.17 17.14 19.04
N PRO A 223 -46.25 17.61 18.40
CA PRO A 223 -47.38 16.77 17.97
C PRO A 223 -47.01 15.78 16.86
N LEU A 224 -45.86 15.96 16.19
CA LEU A 224 -45.37 15.06 15.15
C LEU A 224 -44.40 14.00 15.67
N PHE A 225 -43.95 14.06 16.93
CA PHE A 225 -43.10 13.02 17.53
C PHE A 225 -43.94 11.81 17.96
N PRO A 226 -43.53 10.55 17.68
CA PRO A 226 -42.31 10.12 16.98
C PRO A 226 -42.31 10.46 15.49
N TYR A 227 -41.14 10.85 14.97
CA TYR A 227 -40.99 11.30 13.58
C TYR A 227 -40.80 10.14 12.60
N VAL A 228 -40.30 8.99 13.07
CA VAL A 228 -40.25 7.77 12.26
C VAL A 228 -41.67 7.38 11.81
N GLY A 229 -41.80 7.01 10.54
CA GLY A 229 -43.06 6.72 9.87
C GLY A 229 -43.78 7.94 9.27
N LYS A 230 -43.25 9.16 9.43
CA LYS A 230 -43.81 10.38 8.82
C LYS A 230 -43.15 10.69 7.47
N TYR A 231 -43.92 11.30 6.57
CA TYR A 231 -43.40 11.78 5.28
C TYR A 231 -42.42 12.94 5.47
N VAL A 232 -41.32 12.93 4.71
CA VAL A 232 -40.29 13.99 4.73
C VAL A 232 -40.92 15.36 4.47
N ALA A 233 -41.89 15.43 3.54
CA ALA A 233 -42.60 16.67 3.20
C ALA A 233 -43.38 17.31 4.37
N ASN A 234 -43.66 16.55 5.44
CA ASN A 234 -44.37 17.01 6.62
C ASN A 234 -43.45 17.37 7.79
N LEU A 235 -42.18 16.98 7.74
CA LEU A 235 -41.20 17.23 8.80
C LEU A 235 -40.33 18.45 8.47
N THR A 236 -39.94 19.21 9.50
CA THR A 236 -38.93 20.27 9.39
C THR A 236 -37.52 19.70 9.49
N LEU A 237 -36.51 20.43 9.00
CA LEU A 237 -35.12 19.99 9.13
C LEU A 237 -34.71 19.78 10.60
N ALA A 238 -35.19 20.64 11.51
CA ALA A 238 -34.88 20.54 12.93
C ALA A 238 -35.39 19.23 13.55
N GLN A 239 -36.56 18.74 13.13
CA GLN A 239 -37.10 17.44 13.54
C GLN A 239 -36.27 16.29 12.97
N ILE A 240 -35.96 16.33 11.66
CA ILE A 240 -35.14 15.29 11.01
C ILE A 240 -33.74 15.18 11.64
N LYS A 241 -33.15 16.30 12.06
CA LYS A 241 -31.82 16.33 12.72
C LYS A 241 -31.80 15.72 14.13
N THR A 242 -32.94 15.29 14.66
CA THR A 242 -33.02 14.49 15.89
C THR A 242 -32.89 12.99 15.65
N LEU A 243 -33.06 12.51 14.41
CA LEU A 243 -33.05 11.10 14.09
C LEU A 243 -31.62 10.51 14.10
N ASP A 244 -31.51 9.28 14.58
CA ASP A 244 -30.31 8.45 14.40
C ASP A 244 -30.56 7.45 13.27
N CYS A 245 -29.91 7.69 12.14
CA CYS A 245 -30.01 6.89 10.93
C CYS A 245 -28.73 6.08 10.65
N GLY A 246 -27.85 5.96 11.65
CA GLY A 246 -26.61 5.19 11.50
C GLY A 246 -26.54 3.96 12.39
N SER A 247 -27.51 3.77 13.30
CA SER A 247 -27.56 2.64 14.22
C SER A 247 -28.22 1.38 13.67
N GLU A 248 -29.09 1.50 12.66
CA GLU A 248 -29.86 0.37 12.17
C GLU A 248 -29.15 -0.30 10.99
N ARG A 249 -29.04 -1.63 11.04
CA ARG A 249 -28.55 -2.44 9.93
C ARG A 249 -29.73 -2.94 9.13
N LEU A 250 -29.66 -2.81 7.81
CA LEU A 250 -30.72 -3.27 6.92
C LEU A 250 -30.72 -4.80 6.74
N ASP A 251 -31.92 -5.36 6.72
CA ASP A 251 -32.13 -6.75 6.33
C ASP A 251 -31.68 -6.97 4.87
N GLY A 252 -31.00 -8.09 4.63
CA GLY A 252 -30.38 -8.40 3.34
C GLY A 252 -28.96 -7.83 3.16
N PHE A 253 -28.46 -7.03 4.11
CA PHE A 253 -27.10 -6.46 4.08
C PHE A 253 -26.30 -6.81 5.35
N PRO A 254 -26.00 -8.11 5.60
CA PRO A 254 -25.40 -8.56 6.85
C PRO A 254 -23.99 -7.99 7.11
N LEU A 255 -23.30 -7.53 6.06
CA LEU A 255 -21.94 -6.99 6.13
C LEU A 255 -21.89 -5.46 6.32
N GLN A 256 -23.03 -4.78 6.37
CA GLN A 256 -23.07 -3.33 6.61
C GLN A 256 -22.37 -2.95 7.91
N VAL A 257 -21.43 -2.01 7.80
CA VAL A 257 -20.83 -1.31 8.93
C VAL A 257 -21.76 -0.18 9.37
N MET A 258 -22.13 -0.20 10.64
CA MET A 258 -23.00 0.79 11.27
C MET A 258 -22.17 1.94 11.88
N TYR A 259 -22.77 3.13 11.94
CA TYR A 259 -22.21 4.32 12.55
C TYR A 259 -23.23 4.92 13.54
N PRO A 260 -23.37 4.33 14.75
CA PRO A 260 -24.41 4.72 15.69
C PRO A 260 -24.39 6.22 16.01
N GLY A 261 -25.58 6.84 16.07
CA GLY A 261 -25.74 8.26 16.33
C GLY A 261 -25.59 9.17 15.10
N THR A 262 -25.36 8.60 13.91
CA THR A 262 -25.23 9.39 12.68
C THR A 262 -26.57 9.98 12.28
N LYS A 263 -26.57 11.29 12.02
CA LYS A 263 -27.76 12.02 11.61
C LYS A 263 -27.89 12.02 10.09
N LEU A 264 -29.12 12.15 9.63
CA LEU A 264 -29.43 12.34 8.21
C LEU A 264 -28.79 13.65 7.71
N SER A 265 -28.19 13.59 6.52
CA SER A 265 -27.41 14.69 5.95
C SER A 265 -28.26 15.58 5.04
N THR A 266 -27.98 16.87 5.03
CA THR A 266 -28.49 17.80 4.02
C THR A 266 -27.59 17.77 2.79
N LEU A 267 -28.10 18.16 1.63
CA LEU A 267 -27.27 18.25 0.43
C LEU A 267 -26.09 19.24 0.60
N PRO A 268 -26.24 20.41 1.24
CA PRO A 268 -25.10 21.28 1.54
C PRO A 268 -24.06 20.65 2.47
N GLU A 269 -24.47 19.88 3.49
CA GLU A 269 -23.51 19.15 4.33
C GLU A 269 -22.74 18.09 3.54
N LEU A 270 -23.40 17.41 2.60
CA LEU A 270 -22.73 16.47 1.70
C LEU A 270 -21.75 17.19 0.77
N PHE A 271 -22.11 18.33 0.18
CA PHE A 271 -21.15 19.12 -0.62
C PHE A 271 -19.96 19.61 0.22
N ASN A 272 -20.20 20.07 1.45
CA ASN A 272 -19.11 20.47 2.35
C ASN A 272 -18.19 19.28 2.71
N PHE A 273 -18.77 18.10 2.92
CA PHE A 273 -18.00 16.87 3.11
C PHE A 273 -17.16 16.55 1.87
N LEU A 274 -17.74 16.61 0.68
CA LEU A 274 -17.03 16.32 -0.58
C LEU A 274 -15.95 17.36 -0.88
N ASP A 275 -16.18 18.64 -0.59
CA ASP A 275 -15.14 19.68 -0.70
C ASP A 275 -13.90 19.37 0.15
N CYS A 276 -14.09 18.69 1.29
CA CYS A 276 -13.00 18.21 2.14
C CYS A 276 -12.43 16.87 1.63
N ALA A 277 -13.31 15.93 1.31
CA ALA A 277 -12.95 14.56 0.98
C ALA A 277 -12.53 14.37 -0.49
N ASP A 278 -12.70 15.36 -1.36
CA ASP A 278 -12.33 15.33 -2.77
C ASP A 278 -11.95 16.76 -3.22
N PRO A 279 -10.79 17.27 -2.75
CA PRO A 279 -10.38 18.65 -3.01
C PRO A 279 -10.07 18.93 -4.48
N GLY A 280 -9.85 17.89 -5.28
CA GLY A 280 -9.71 17.98 -6.74
C GLY A 280 -11.05 17.98 -7.49
N HIS A 281 -12.16 17.88 -6.75
CA HIS A 281 -13.53 17.77 -7.25
C HIS A 281 -13.63 16.70 -8.33
N ALA A 282 -12.91 15.59 -8.19
CA ALA A 282 -12.76 14.55 -9.20
C ALA A 282 -14.03 13.72 -9.39
N VAL A 283 -14.78 13.45 -8.30
CA VAL A 283 -15.94 12.56 -8.32
C VAL A 283 -17.11 13.16 -9.11
N GLU A 284 -17.88 12.30 -9.79
CA GLU A 284 -19.17 12.67 -10.38
C GLU A 284 -20.31 12.44 -9.39
N LEU A 285 -21.41 13.18 -9.53
CA LEU A 285 -22.58 13.05 -8.66
C LEU A 285 -23.81 12.73 -9.51
N ASN A 286 -24.54 11.69 -9.14
CA ASN A 286 -25.82 11.36 -9.75
C ASN A 286 -26.92 11.49 -8.70
N ILE A 287 -27.76 12.52 -8.83
CA ILE A 287 -28.62 12.98 -7.76
C ILE A 287 -30.08 12.80 -8.17
N GLU A 288 -30.78 11.89 -7.51
CA GLU A 288 -32.20 11.62 -7.75
C GLU A 288 -33.11 12.64 -7.02
N SER A 289 -34.14 13.12 -7.70
CA SER A 289 -35.27 13.81 -7.04
C SER A 289 -36.34 12.82 -6.62
N LYS A 290 -36.55 12.65 -5.31
CA LYS A 290 -37.57 11.71 -4.80
C LYS A 290 -38.96 12.33 -4.79
N VAL A 291 -39.60 12.30 -5.96
CA VAL A 291 -40.96 12.81 -6.19
C VAL A 291 -41.88 11.65 -6.56
N ASP A 292 -43.00 11.53 -5.85
CA ASP A 292 -44.02 10.54 -6.16
C ASP A 292 -45.02 11.12 -7.18
N ALA A 293 -45.03 10.55 -8.39
CA ALA A 293 -45.89 11.03 -9.46
C ALA A 293 -47.35 10.56 -9.36
N GLN A 294 -47.62 9.49 -8.61
CA GLN A 294 -48.96 8.91 -8.44
C GLN A 294 -49.69 9.53 -7.25
N PHE A 295 -48.96 9.78 -6.16
CA PHE A 295 -49.48 10.33 -4.91
C PHE A 295 -48.79 11.67 -4.61
N PRO A 296 -49.17 12.76 -5.31
CA PRO A 296 -48.50 14.06 -5.20
C PRO A 296 -48.60 14.71 -3.81
N ASN A 297 -49.41 14.16 -2.90
CA ASN A 297 -49.52 14.63 -1.52
C ASN A 297 -48.47 14.03 -0.58
N LEU A 298 -47.70 13.02 -1.00
CA LEU A 298 -46.66 12.38 -0.17
C LEU A 298 -45.33 13.14 -0.20
N THR A 299 -45.07 13.83 -1.31
CA THR A 299 -43.85 14.60 -1.57
C THR A 299 -44.20 16.05 -1.91
N ARG A 300 -43.20 16.94 -1.95
CA ARG A 300 -43.37 18.30 -2.47
C ARG A 300 -43.55 18.26 -3.99
N SER A 301 -44.06 19.36 -4.57
CA SER A 301 -44.34 19.40 -6.01
C SER A 301 -43.06 19.22 -6.87
N PRO A 302 -43.18 18.70 -8.11
CA PRO A 302 -42.04 18.60 -9.03
C PRO A 302 -41.29 19.91 -9.22
N GLU A 303 -42.00 21.04 -9.20
CA GLU A 303 -41.43 22.38 -9.37
C GLU A 303 -40.70 22.86 -8.11
N ASP A 304 -41.18 22.54 -6.91
CA ASP A 304 -40.47 22.83 -5.67
C ASP A 304 -39.12 22.08 -5.62
N PHE A 305 -39.11 20.79 -5.97
CA PHE A 305 -37.91 19.96 -5.99
C PHE A 305 -36.87 20.47 -6.98
N ALA A 306 -37.27 20.65 -8.24
CA ALA A 306 -36.35 21.09 -9.29
C ALA A 306 -35.73 22.46 -8.95
N ASN A 307 -36.52 23.41 -8.43
CA ASN A 307 -36.02 24.72 -8.01
C ASN A 307 -35.08 24.63 -6.80
N ALA A 308 -35.43 23.86 -5.77
CA ALA A 308 -34.63 23.74 -4.55
C ALA A 308 -33.27 23.09 -4.82
N GLN A 309 -33.24 21.99 -5.58
CA GLN A 309 -31.99 21.33 -5.98
C GLN A 309 -31.17 22.21 -6.94
N TYR A 310 -31.79 22.83 -7.96
CA TYR A 310 -31.08 23.72 -8.89
C TYR A 310 -30.33 24.84 -8.17
N LYS A 311 -30.98 25.47 -7.17
CA LYS A 311 -30.36 26.55 -6.38
C LYS A 311 -29.06 26.08 -5.70
N LEU A 312 -29.05 24.87 -5.15
CA LEU A 312 -27.89 24.28 -4.49
C LEU A 312 -26.82 23.81 -5.49
N PHE A 313 -27.24 23.21 -6.61
CA PHE A 313 -26.33 22.75 -7.66
C PHE A 313 -25.56 23.91 -8.27
N LYS A 314 -26.24 25.03 -8.58
CA LYS A 314 -25.62 26.22 -9.17
C LYS A 314 -24.54 26.84 -8.29
N SER A 315 -24.68 26.71 -6.96
CA SER A 315 -23.67 27.17 -6.00
C SER A 315 -22.56 26.15 -5.71
N SER A 316 -22.69 24.91 -6.19
CA SER A 316 -21.75 23.83 -5.91
C SER A 316 -20.54 23.88 -6.83
N LYS A 317 -19.35 23.58 -6.29
CA LYS A 317 -18.14 23.35 -7.09
C LYS A 317 -18.26 22.13 -7.99
N TYR A 318 -19.19 21.22 -7.69
CA TYR A 318 -19.51 20.05 -8.51
C TYR A 318 -20.51 20.33 -9.64
N TYR A 319 -20.94 21.57 -9.86
CA TYR A 319 -21.99 21.91 -10.85
C TYR A 319 -21.82 21.22 -12.21
N SER A 320 -20.60 21.21 -12.79
CA SER A 320 -20.33 20.59 -14.09
C SER A 320 -20.26 19.06 -14.08
N LYS A 321 -20.37 18.44 -12.90
CA LYS A 321 -20.28 17.00 -12.65
C LYS A 321 -21.55 16.41 -12.05
N ILE A 322 -22.60 17.21 -11.93
CA ILE A 322 -23.90 16.78 -11.43
C ILE A 322 -24.74 16.26 -12.60
N THR A 323 -25.21 15.03 -12.45
CA THR A 323 -26.31 14.46 -13.20
C THR A 323 -27.57 14.54 -12.33
N TYR A 324 -28.64 15.11 -12.90
CA TYR A 324 -29.94 15.16 -12.28
C TYR A 324 -30.79 13.97 -12.75
N GLN A 325 -31.17 13.11 -11.82
CA GLN A 325 -31.85 11.86 -12.08
C GLN A 325 -33.28 11.89 -11.52
N SER A 326 -34.23 11.21 -12.16
CA SER A 326 -35.61 11.13 -11.65
C SER A 326 -36.44 10.03 -12.31
N PHE A 327 -37.30 9.37 -11.53
CA PHE A 327 -38.43 8.58 -12.05
C PHE A 327 -39.58 9.45 -12.56
N ASP A 328 -39.83 10.59 -11.92
CA ASP A 328 -40.80 11.57 -12.41
C ASP A 328 -40.15 12.47 -13.47
N TRP A 329 -40.34 12.13 -14.74
CA TRP A 329 -39.75 12.81 -15.87
C TRP A 329 -40.20 14.28 -16.00
N ARG A 330 -41.27 14.69 -15.31
CA ARG A 330 -41.66 16.11 -15.24
C ARG A 330 -40.56 16.95 -14.60
N THR A 331 -39.86 16.43 -13.59
CA THR A 331 -38.75 17.15 -12.96
C THR A 331 -37.56 17.30 -13.92
N LEU A 332 -37.32 16.35 -14.82
CA LEU A 332 -36.27 16.43 -15.85
C LEU A 332 -36.57 17.54 -16.87
N ILE A 333 -37.83 17.64 -17.31
CA ILE A 333 -38.30 18.71 -18.21
C ILE A 333 -38.16 20.08 -17.53
N LEU A 334 -38.53 20.17 -16.25
CA LEU A 334 -38.37 21.39 -15.45
C LEU A 334 -36.89 21.76 -15.25
N MET A 335 -36.03 20.79 -14.93
CA MET A 335 -34.59 21.01 -14.78
C MET A 335 -33.96 21.49 -16.09
N LYS A 336 -34.37 20.92 -17.23
CA LYS A 336 -33.95 21.42 -18.55
C LYS A 336 -34.36 22.87 -18.78
N LYS A 337 -35.57 23.26 -18.37
CA LYS A 337 -36.06 24.64 -18.48
C LYS A 337 -35.28 25.60 -17.59
N LEU A 338 -34.89 25.16 -16.38
CA LEU A 338 -34.08 25.94 -15.45
C LEU A 338 -32.63 26.08 -15.94
N ASP A 339 -32.03 24.97 -16.38
CA ASP A 339 -30.67 24.93 -16.88
C ASP A 339 -30.40 23.73 -17.80
N PRO A 340 -30.36 23.93 -19.13
CA PRO A 340 -30.17 22.84 -20.08
C PRO A 340 -28.75 22.25 -20.04
N LYS A 341 -27.79 22.87 -19.33
CA LYS A 341 -26.40 22.38 -19.21
C LYS A 341 -26.24 21.23 -18.21
N ILE A 342 -27.15 21.10 -17.25
CA ILE A 342 -27.12 20.02 -16.26
C ILE A 342 -27.48 18.71 -16.96
N THR A 343 -26.63 17.70 -16.86
CA THR A 343 -26.89 16.36 -17.42
C THR A 343 -28.13 15.76 -16.77
N ARG A 344 -29.01 15.14 -17.55
CA ARG A 344 -30.27 14.55 -17.07
C ARG A 344 -30.31 13.05 -17.30
N ALA A 345 -30.74 12.29 -16.29
CA ALA A 345 -30.92 10.84 -16.35
C ALA A 345 -32.37 10.44 -16.08
N ALA A 346 -32.97 9.73 -17.05
CA ALA A 346 -34.34 9.26 -17.00
C ALA A 346 -34.38 7.86 -16.37
N LEU A 347 -34.86 7.77 -15.12
CA LEU A 347 -35.11 6.48 -14.47
C LEU A 347 -36.40 5.86 -14.99
N VAL A 348 -36.40 4.54 -15.12
CA VAL A 348 -37.57 3.78 -15.54
C VAL A 348 -37.46 2.31 -15.11
N ASP A 349 -38.57 1.73 -14.70
CA ASP A 349 -38.75 0.32 -14.38
C ASP A 349 -40.11 -0.18 -14.87
N SER A 350 -40.41 -1.46 -14.64
CA SER A 350 -41.67 -2.09 -15.04
C SER A 350 -42.92 -1.43 -14.43
N ASN A 351 -42.80 -0.79 -13.26
CA ASN A 351 -43.92 -0.17 -12.54
C ASN A 351 -44.20 1.27 -12.97
N THR A 352 -43.23 1.90 -13.62
CA THR A 352 -43.29 3.31 -14.05
C THR A 352 -43.59 3.46 -15.54
N VAL A 353 -43.40 2.41 -16.36
CA VAL A 353 -43.68 2.45 -17.81
C VAL A 353 -45.13 2.84 -18.11
N TYR A 354 -46.08 2.29 -17.36
CA TYR A 354 -47.51 2.49 -17.57
C TYR A 354 -48.22 2.83 -16.26
N GLY A 355 -49.30 3.61 -16.35
CA GLY A 355 -50.25 3.77 -15.25
C GLY A 355 -51.11 2.52 -15.04
N GLN A 356 -51.99 2.55 -14.04
CA GLN A 356 -52.92 1.45 -13.78
C GLN A 356 -53.71 1.08 -15.04
N ASN A 357 -53.89 -0.23 -15.28
CA ASN A 357 -54.56 -0.78 -16.47
C ASN A 357 -53.93 -0.35 -17.82
N LYS A 358 -52.60 -0.20 -17.87
CA LYS A 358 -51.85 0.26 -19.06
C LYS A 358 -52.24 1.66 -19.55
N SER A 359 -52.73 2.51 -18.64
CA SER A 359 -52.98 3.92 -18.93
C SER A 359 -51.67 4.71 -19.09
N THR A 360 -51.78 5.96 -19.56
CA THR A 360 -50.64 6.88 -19.65
C THR A 360 -49.97 7.03 -18.29
N SER A 361 -48.63 6.92 -18.24
CA SER A 361 -47.89 7.03 -16.99
C SER A 361 -47.64 8.49 -16.62
N THR A 362 -48.04 8.88 -15.41
CA THR A 362 -47.67 10.18 -14.83
C THR A 362 -46.16 10.27 -14.58
N TRP A 363 -45.51 9.14 -14.28
CA TRP A 363 -44.05 9.06 -14.10
C TRP A 363 -43.31 9.51 -15.36
N LEU A 364 -43.79 9.11 -16.55
CA LEU A 364 -43.17 9.47 -17.83
C LEU A 364 -43.64 10.83 -18.36
N ALA A 365 -44.02 11.76 -17.49
CA ALA A 365 -44.53 13.08 -17.84
C ALA A 365 -45.74 13.07 -18.80
N GLY A 366 -46.59 12.04 -18.71
CA GLY A 366 -47.75 11.88 -19.57
C GLY A 366 -47.44 11.28 -20.95
N LEU A 367 -46.23 10.76 -21.15
CA LEU A 367 -45.87 10.01 -22.35
C LEU A 367 -46.35 8.56 -22.25
N ARG A 368 -46.65 7.97 -23.41
CA ARG A 368 -47.03 6.56 -23.54
C ARG A 368 -46.03 5.85 -24.44
N PRO A 369 -45.19 4.92 -23.93
CA PRO A 369 -44.11 4.31 -24.72
C PRO A 369 -44.60 3.62 -26.01
N ASP A 370 -45.72 2.92 -25.97
CA ASP A 370 -46.33 2.26 -27.15
C ASP A 370 -46.81 3.20 -28.27
N SER A 371 -46.83 4.52 -28.03
CA SER A 371 -47.11 5.52 -29.07
C SER A 371 -45.91 5.81 -29.96
N PHE A 372 -44.72 5.34 -29.59
CA PHE A 372 -43.48 5.47 -30.36
C PHE A 372 -43.32 4.30 -31.35
N PRO A 373 -42.73 4.53 -32.54
CA PRO A 373 -42.73 3.56 -33.65
C PRO A 373 -41.83 2.33 -33.46
N GLY A 374 -41.26 2.11 -32.27
CA GLY A 374 -40.34 1.00 -31.97
C GLY A 374 -41.02 -0.37 -31.95
N ALA A 375 -40.31 -1.41 -32.41
CA ALA A 375 -40.81 -2.79 -32.47
C ALA A 375 -40.89 -3.50 -31.10
N THR A 376 -40.15 -3.01 -30.11
CA THR A 376 -40.12 -3.55 -28.75
C THR A 376 -40.35 -2.44 -27.74
N LEU A 377 -40.76 -2.82 -26.54
CA LEU A 377 -40.94 -1.88 -25.44
C LEU A 377 -39.63 -1.16 -25.08
N GLY A 378 -38.49 -1.84 -25.16
CA GLY A 378 -37.18 -1.24 -24.91
C GLY A 378 -36.85 -0.10 -25.88
N VAL A 379 -37.06 -0.32 -27.17
CA VAL A 379 -36.88 0.70 -28.22
C VAL A 379 -37.84 1.88 -27.99
N GLN A 380 -39.10 1.59 -27.67
CA GLN A 380 -40.13 2.59 -27.38
C GLN A 380 -39.78 3.47 -26.17
N ILE A 381 -39.29 2.87 -25.08
CA ILE A 381 -38.83 3.60 -23.89
C ILE A 381 -37.65 4.51 -24.22
N ALA A 382 -36.66 4.01 -24.99
CA ALA A 382 -35.52 4.82 -25.41
C ALA A 382 -35.95 6.02 -26.27
N GLN A 383 -36.90 5.84 -27.19
CA GLN A 383 -37.46 6.92 -27.99
C GLN A 383 -38.24 7.94 -27.15
N ALA A 384 -39.01 7.46 -26.16
CA ALA A 384 -39.72 8.31 -25.21
C ALA A 384 -38.76 9.16 -24.37
N ALA A 385 -37.70 8.56 -23.81
CA ALA A 385 -36.67 9.29 -23.07
C ALA A 385 -35.92 10.30 -23.94
N LYS A 386 -35.70 9.98 -25.22
CA LYS A 386 -35.12 10.94 -26.17
C LYS A 386 -36.04 12.12 -26.44
N SER A 387 -37.36 11.93 -26.48
CA SER A 387 -38.33 12.99 -26.76
C SER A 387 -38.35 14.09 -25.69
N ILE A 388 -37.97 13.77 -24.46
CA ILE A 388 -37.79 14.75 -23.36
C ILE A 388 -36.37 15.32 -23.27
N ASP A 389 -35.49 14.95 -24.22
CA ASP A 389 -34.08 15.36 -24.28
C ASP A 389 -33.26 14.95 -23.04
N SER A 390 -33.48 13.72 -22.58
CA SER A 390 -32.61 13.08 -21.59
C SER A 390 -31.22 12.83 -22.18
N ASN A 391 -30.18 12.94 -21.34
CA ASN A 391 -28.80 12.60 -21.72
C ASN A 391 -28.47 11.14 -21.42
N ILE A 392 -29.12 10.57 -20.41
CA ILE A 392 -28.90 9.22 -19.92
C ILE A 392 -30.27 8.53 -19.78
N LEU A 393 -30.35 7.28 -20.24
CA LEU A 393 -31.44 6.37 -19.88
C LEU A 393 -30.94 5.46 -18.76
N SER A 394 -31.63 5.43 -17.62
CA SER A 394 -31.25 4.63 -16.46
C SER A 394 -32.37 3.62 -16.13
N PRO A 395 -32.44 2.52 -16.89
CA PRO A 395 -33.47 1.51 -16.71
C PRO A 395 -33.16 0.59 -15.52
N ALA A 396 -34.17 -0.06 -14.97
CA ALA A 396 -33.94 -1.19 -14.07
C ALA A 396 -33.13 -2.29 -14.81
N ALA A 397 -32.21 -2.96 -14.12
CA ALA A 397 -31.45 -4.06 -14.68
C ALA A 397 -32.36 -5.28 -14.89
N THR A 398 -33.17 -5.60 -13.88
CA THR A 398 -34.08 -6.75 -13.85
C THR A 398 -35.53 -6.27 -13.75
N ASP A 399 -36.46 -6.97 -14.39
CA ASP A 399 -37.88 -6.65 -14.35
C ASP A 399 -38.50 -7.02 -13.00
N GLY A 400 -39.43 -6.19 -12.49
CA GLY A 400 -40.08 -6.42 -11.20
C GLY A 400 -40.94 -7.68 -11.13
N SER A 401 -41.35 -8.23 -12.28
CA SER A 401 -42.07 -9.50 -12.41
C SER A 401 -41.17 -10.73 -12.53
N SER A 402 -39.85 -10.55 -12.53
CA SER A 402 -38.88 -11.63 -12.67
C SER A 402 -38.99 -12.63 -11.52
N GLY A 403 -39.23 -13.90 -11.84
CA GLY A 403 -39.32 -15.00 -10.85
C GLY A 403 -37.97 -15.49 -10.33
N SER A 404 -36.88 -14.99 -10.92
CA SER A 404 -35.50 -15.25 -10.51
C SER A 404 -34.69 -13.96 -10.51
N ILE A 405 -33.68 -13.89 -9.65
CA ILE A 405 -32.69 -12.81 -9.62
C ILE A 405 -31.39 -13.17 -10.35
N ASP A 406 -31.32 -14.38 -10.94
CA ASP A 406 -30.15 -14.88 -11.65
C ASP A 406 -30.47 -15.18 -13.12
N PRO A 407 -29.76 -14.56 -14.09
CA PRO A 407 -29.91 -14.82 -15.52
C PRO A 407 -29.82 -16.28 -15.97
N ASN A 408 -29.15 -17.13 -15.20
CA ASN A 408 -28.96 -18.54 -15.55
C ASN A 408 -30.06 -19.46 -15.01
N ILE A 409 -31.04 -18.92 -14.27
CA ILE A 409 -32.15 -19.69 -13.70
C ILE A 409 -33.43 -19.39 -14.50
N PRO A 410 -34.20 -20.42 -14.90
CA PRO A 410 -35.48 -20.22 -15.58
C PRO A 410 -36.42 -19.27 -14.82
N GLY A 411 -37.05 -18.35 -15.55
CA GLY A 411 -37.93 -17.33 -14.97
C GLY A 411 -37.25 -15.98 -14.71
N TYR A 412 -35.96 -15.82 -15.02
CA TYR A 412 -35.32 -14.50 -15.05
C TYR A 412 -35.82 -13.66 -16.23
N ILE A 413 -36.14 -12.39 -15.95
CA ILE A 413 -36.60 -11.41 -16.93
C ILE A 413 -35.73 -10.15 -16.80
N SER A 414 -34.99 -9.84 -17.87
CA SER A 414 -34.20 -8.61 -17.95
C SER A 414 -35.09 -7.44 -18.35
N PHE A 415 -35.02 -6.32 -17.62
CA PHE A 415 -35.74 -5.10 -18.00
C PHE A 415 -34.91 -4.25 -18.96
N THR A 416 -33.61 -4.14 -18.69
CA THR A 416 -32.66 -3.62 -19.68
C THR A 416 -32.50 -4.64 -20.80
N THR A 417 -32.58 -4.22 -22.05
CA THR A 417 -32.45 -5.11 -23.21
C THR A 417 -31.44 -4.56 -24.21
N GLU A 418 -30.81 -5.43 -25.00
CA GLU A 418 -29.76 -5.04 -25.95
C GLU A 418 -30.27 -4.02 -27.01
N ASP A 419 -31.51 -4.16 -27.46
CA ASP A 419 -32.16 -3.24 -28.40
C ASP A 419 -32.51 -1.88 -27.77
N MET A 420 -32.88 -1.85 -26.48
CA MET A 420 -33.03 -0.60 -25.73
C MET A 420 -31.70 0.16 -25.68
N VAL A 421 -30.59 -0.54 -25.41
CA VAL A 421 -29.25 0.07 -25.37
C VAL A 421 -28.88 0.66 -26.73
N LYS A 422 -29.03 -0.14 -27.80
CA LYS A 422 -28.73 0.30 -29.18
C LYS A 422 -29.57 1.51 -29.61
N GLU A 423 -30.87 1.53 -29.29
CA GLU A 423 -31.73 2.66 -29.66
C GLU A 423 -31.41 3.92 -28.84
N ALA A 424 -31.10 3.78 -27.56
CA ALA A 424 -30.67 4.90 -26.71
C ALA A 424 -29.38 5.54 -27.25
N HIS A 425 -28.39 4.70 -27.59
CA HIS A 425 -27.14 5.14 -28.21
C HIS A 425 -27.34 5.83 -29.56
N LYS A 426 -28.26 5.32 -30.40
CA LYS A 426 -28.66 5.97 -31.65
C LYS A 426 -29.27 7.35 -31.42
N GLY A 427 -29.98 7.53 -30.31
CA GLY A 427 -30.47 8.83 -29.82
C GLY A 427 -29.40 9.73 -29.20
N GLY A 428 -28.15 9.27 -29.10
CA GLY A 428 -27.03 9.98 -28.45
C GLY A 428 -27.11 10.00 -26.93
N MET A 429 -27.87 9.10 -26.31
CA MET A 429 -27.95 8.95 -24.85
C MET A 429 -26.97 7.89 -24.37
N LEU A 430 -26.48 8.02 -23.13
CA LEU A 430 -25.80 6.93 -22.43
C LEU A 430 -26.82 6.00 -21.74
N VAL A 431 -26.45 4.77 -21.43
CA VAL A 431 -27.30 3.83 -20.69
C VAL A 431 -26.61 3.36 -19.41
N LYS A 432 -27.23 3.60 -18.26
CA LYS A 432 -26.67 3.27 -16.94
C LYS A 432 -27.71 2.55 -16.04
N PRO A 433 -27.84 1.21 -16.11
CA PRO A 433 -28.88 0.49 -15.38
C PRO A 433 -28.68 0.40 -13.86
N TRP A 434 -29.78 0.24 -13.11
CA TRP A 434 -29.82 0.08 -11.65
C TRP A 434 -30.74 -1.08 -11.23
N THR A 435 -30.62 -1.74 -10.08
CA THR A 435 -29.43 -1.89 -9.25
C THR A 435 -28.71 -3.18 -9.66
N VAL A 436 -27.47 -3.07 -10.13
CA VAL A 436 -26.70 -4.21 -10.64
C VAL A 436 -25.80 -4.74 -9.52
N ASN A 437 -26.27 -5.76 -8.81
CA ASN A 437 -25.54 -6.33 -7.67
C ASN A 437 -24.88 -7.68 -7.95
N ARG A 438 -25.17 -8.31 -9.10
CA ARG A 438 -24.61 -9.62 -9.48
C ARG A 438 -23.67 -9.51 -10.66
N LEU A 439 -22.57 -10.25 -10.59
CA LEU A 439 -21.53 -10.24 -11.61
C LEU A 439 -22.02 -10.76 -12.97
N ASN A 440 -22.89 -11.77 -12.99
CA ASN A 440 -23.44 -12.29 -14.25
C ASN A 440 -24.40 -11.31 -14.95
N ILE A 441 -25.18 -10.54 -14.18
CA ILE A 441 -25.98 -9.43 -14.73
C ILE A 441 -25.04 -8.35 -15.27
N ALA A 442 -24.01 -7.96 -14.50
CA ALA A 442 -23.01 -6.98 -14.94
C ALA A 442 -22.32 -7.41 -16.25
N GLU A 443 -21.93 -8.69 -16.37
CA GLU A 443 -21.35 -9.26 -17.58
C GLU A 443 -22.30 -9.23 -18.77
N GLN A 444 -23.57 -9.59 -18.55
CA GLN A 444 -24.59 -9.61 -19.59
C GLN A 444 -24.82 -8.22 -20.18
N ILE A 445 -25.14 -7.23 -19.33
CA ILE A 445 -25.47 -5.88 -19.79
C ILE A 445 -24.23 -5.13 -20.30
N TYR A 446 -23.04 -5.42 -19.77
CA TYR A 446 -21.79 -4.92 -20.34
C TYR A 446 -21.57 -5.46 -21.76
N GLY A 447 -21.87 -6.73 -22.00
CA GLY A 447 -21.84 -7.32 -23.34
C GLY A 447 -22.81 -6.66 -24.33
N TRP A 448 -23.89 -6.05 -23.84
CA TRP A 448 -24.82 -5.25 -24.64
C TRP A 448 -24.39 -3.80 -24.86
N GLY A 449 -23.29 -3.37 -24.22
CA GLY A 449 -22.68 -2.07 -24.43
C GLY A 449 -23.20 -0.96 -23.51
N VAL A 450 -23.77 -1.26 -22.34
CA VAL A 450 -24.12 -0.18 -21.39
C VAL A 450 -22.87 0.64 -20.99
N ASP A 451 -23.05 1.91 -20.66
CA ASP A 451 -21.97 2.86 -20.40
C ASP A 451 -21.55 2.91 -18.92
N GLY A 452 -22.36 2.33 -18.05
CA GLY A 452 -22.13 2.27 -16.61
C GLY A 452 -23.23 1.52 -15.87
N ILE A 453 -23.09 1.38 -14.56
CA ILE A 453 -24.05 0.71 -13.69
C ILE A 453 -24.14 1.40 -12.33
N ILE A 454 -25.31 1.33 -11.73
CA ILE A 454 -25.57 1.73 -10.34
C ILE A 454 -25.65 0.45 -9.50
N THR A 455 -24.86 0.36 -8.43
CA THR A 455 -24.69 -0.87 -7.64
C THR A 455 -24.61 -0.60 -6.14
N ASP A 456 -25.15 -1.51 -5.33
CA ASP A 456 -24.98 -1.49 -3.88
C ASP A 456 -23.53 -1.81 -3.46
N TYR A 457 -22.77 -2.49 -4.33
CA TYR A 457 -21.44 -3.05 -4.05
C TYR A 457 -20.37 -2.51 -5.03
N PRO A 458 -20.06 -1.20 -5.00
CA PRO A 458 -19.13 -0.58 -5.95
C PRO A 458 -17.74 -1.22 -5.94
N GLU A 459 -17.26 -1.70 -4.78
CA GLU A 459 -15.99 -2.42 -4.62
C GLU A 459 -15.94 -3.74 -5.40
N VAL A 460 -17.06 -4.47 -5.42
CA VAL A 460 -17.18 -5.75 -6.12
C VAL A 460 -17.19 -5.50 -7.63
N MET A 461 -18.03 -4.56 -8.08
CA MET A 461 -18.16 -4.23 -9.50
C MET A 461 -16.89 -3.60 -10.06
N ARG A 462 -16.20 -2.77 -9.26
CA ARG A 462 -14.92 -2.19 -9.69
C ARG A 462 -13.84 -3.24 -9.86
N ARG A 463 -13.73 -4.20 -8.93
CA ARG A 463 -12.80 -5.33 -9.08
C ARG A 463 -13.12 -6.15 -10.32
N TRP A 464 -14.40 -6.42 -10.58
CA TRP A 464 -14.83 -7.09 -11.80
C TRP A 464 -14.41 -6.33 -13.07
N ALA A 465 -14.65 -5.02 -13.12
CA ALA A 465 -14.29 -4.19 -14.28
C ALA A 465 -12.77 -4.20 -14.52
N LEU A 466 -11.95 -4.04 -13.47
CA LEU A 466 -10.50 -4.14 -13.56
C LEU A 466 -10.04 -5.52 -14.07
N LEU A 467 -10.63 -6.61 -13.58
CA LEU A 467 -10.31 -7.97 -14.03
C LEU A 467 -10.65 -8.20 -15.51
N LYS A 468 -11.64 -7.50 -16.05
CA LYS A 468 -12.04 -7.52 -17.46
C LYS A 468 -11.22 -6.57 -18.34
N GLY A 469 -10.30 -5.79 -17.77
CA GLY A 469 -9.55 -4.75 -18.48
C GLY A 469 -10.42 -3.56 -18.88
N VAL A 470 -11.60 -3.41 -18.27
CA VAL A 470 -12.48 -2.26 -18.48
C VAL A 470 -11.86 -1.06 -17.79
N TRP A 471 -11.69 0.03 -18.53
CA TRP A 471 -11.17 1.26 -17.95
C TRP A 471 -12.21 1.86 -17.00
N VAL A 472 -11.85 1.93 -15.72
CA VAL A 472 -12.61 2.59 -14.66
C VAL A 472 -11.79 3.74 -14.10
N SER A 473 -12.44 4.77 -13.57
CA SER A 473 -11.75 5.92 -13.00
C SER A 473 -10.78 5.50 -11.87
N LYS A 474 -9.74 6.32 -11.65
CA LYS A 474 -8.77 6.09 -10.59
C LYS A 474 -9.49 6.07 -9.24
N THR A 475 -9.10 5.15 -8.35
CA THR A 475 -9.60 5.16 -6.97
C THR A 475 -9.25 6.48 -6.31
N TYR A 476 -10.05 6.87 -5.32
CA TYR A 476 -9.57 7.78 -4.31
C TYR A 476 -8.28 7.18 -3.71
N ASP A 477 -7.26 8.00 -3.59
CA ASP A 477 -5.98 7.55 -3.10
C ASP A 477 -6.09 7.29 -1.59
N GLN A 478 -6.37 6.05 -1.20
CA GLN A 478 -6.40 5.65 0.21
C GLN A 478 -5.04 5.84 0.90
N THR A 479 -3.95 6.00 0.14
CA THR A 479 -2.62 6.30 0.68
C THR A 479 -2.42 7.79 0.95
N LYS A 480 -3.31 8.66 0.43
CA LYS A 480 -3.41 10.05 0.85
C LYS A 480 -4.31 10.15 2.08
N VAL A 481 -3.76 9.78 3.23
CA VAL A 481 -4.23 10.39 4.47
C VAL A 481 -3.95 11.88 4.35
N ASP A 482 -4.96 12.72 4.17
CA ASP A 482 -4.74 14.16 4.03
C ASP A 482 -3.82 14.68 5.14
N PRO A 483 -2.92 15.61 4.82
CA PRO A 483 -2.07 16.27 5.82
C PRO A 483 -2.94 16.70 7.01
N LEU A 484 -2.74 16.06 8.16
CA LEU A 484 -3.58 16.32 9.32
C LEU A 484 -3.07 17.57 10.02
N GLN A 485 -3.95 18.58 10.10
CA GLN A 485 -3.74 19.73 10.97
C GLN A 485 -4.61 19.63 12.23
N PRO A 486 -4.21 20.28 13.33
CA PRO A 486 -5.08 20.42 14.48
C PRO A 486 -6.41 21.05 14.06
N SER A 487 -7.53 20.40 14.41
CA SER A 487 -8.87 20.85 14.01
C SER A 487 -9.31 22.13 14.70
N SER A 488 -8.73 22.46 15.87
CA SER A 488 -8.99 23.72 16.55
C SER A 488 -8.06 24.83 16.07
N GLU A 489 -8.63 26.01 15.82
CA GLU A 489 -7.89 27.20 15.42
C GLU A 489 -6.71 27.50 16.37
N THR A 490 -6.95 27.38 17.68
CA THR A 490 -5.96 27.63 18.72
C THR A 490 -4.76 26.69 18.58
N ASN A 491 -5.01 25.39 18.41
CA ASN A 491 -3.93 24.42 18.29
C ASN A 491 -3.23 24.54 16.94
N ARG A 492 -3.94 24.92 15.88
CA ARG A 492 -3.33 25.20 14.58
C ARG A 492 -2.36 26.37 14.65
N LYS A 493 -2.79 27.51 15.23
CA LYS A 493 -1.92 28.67 15.45
C LYS A 493 -0.72 28.35 16.33
N LEU A 494 -0.90 27.51 17.35
CA LEU A 494 0.20 27.02 18.18
C LEU A 494 1.19 26.18 17.36
N ALA A 495 0.69 25.23 16.57
CA ALA A 495 1.53 24.38 15.73
C ALA A 495 2.30 25.21 14.68
N ASP A 496 1.66 26.19 14.05
CA ASP A 496 2.31 27.09 13.09
C ASP A 496 3.39 27.94 13.78
N LYS A 497 3.11 28.46 14.98
CA LYS A 497 4.08 29.22 15.78
C LYS A 497 5.29 28.36 16.17
N LEU A 498 5.07 27.13 16.60
CA LEU A 498 6.16 26.20 16.95
C LEU A 498 6.96 25.81 15.71
N GLY A 499 6.30 25.54 14.59
CA GLY A 499 6.96 25.26 13.31
C GLY A 499 7.85 26.42 12.86
N ALA A 500 7.38 27.65 12.96
CA ALA A 500 8.18 28.84 12.67
C ALA A 500 9.38 28.98 13.62
N ALA A 501 9.20 28.68 14.91
CA ALA A 501 10.29 28.72 15.90
C ALA A 501 11.35 27.64 15.64
N PHE A 502 10.94 26.45 15.19
CA PHE A 502 11.87 25.37 14.85
C PHE A 502 12.61 25.59 13.53
N ALA A 503 12.00 26.33 12.60
CA ALA A 503 12.61 26.71 11.33
C ALA A 503 13.56 27.92 11.45
N ASP A 504 13.63 28.57 12.60
CA ASP A 504 14.51 29.71 12.83
C ASP A 504 15.98 29.25 12.89
N PRO A 505 16.90 29.81 12.08
CA PRO A 505 18.31 29.42 12.10
C PRO A 505 18.99 29.60 13.46
N SER A 506 18.50 30.51 14.32
CA SER A 506 19.00 30.67 15.68
C SER A 506 18.64 29.48 16.57
N PHE A 507 17.56 28.75 16.26
CA PHE A 507 17.19 27.53 16.95
C PHE A 507 18.04 26.34 16.54
N GLU A 508 18.58 26.31 15.32
CA GLU A 508 19.41 25.21 14.82
C GLU A 508 20.64 24.98 15.70
N ALA A 509 21.38 26.05 16.03
CA ALA A 509 22.55 25.96 16.91
C ALA A 509 22.18 25.49 18.32
N VAL A 510 20.99 25.87 18.82
CA VAL A 510 20.49 25.46 20.13
C VAL A 510 20.12 23.97 20.12
N ALA A 511 19.41 23.51 19.08
CA ALA A 511 19.07 22.10 18.91
C ALA A 511 20.32 21.23 18.75
N ALA A 512 21.31 21.70 17.98
CA ALA A 512 22.59 21.04 17.83
C ALA A 512 23.34 20.91 19.16
N GLU A 513 23.33 21.94 20.01
CA GLU A 513 23.95 21.87 21.34
C GLU A 513 23.17 20.97 22.31
N TYR A 514 21.84 20.92 22.23
CA TYR A 514 21.06 19.96 23.02
C TYR A 514 21.41 18.51 22.68
N LEU A 515 21.50 18.19 21.38
CA LEU A 515 21.92 16.86 20.95
C LEU A 515 23.39 16.59 21.27
N GLY A 516 24.28 17.54 20.95
CA GLY A 516 25.71 17.45 21.22
C GLY A 516 26.02 17.26 22.71
N GLY A 517 25.28 17.95 23.59
CA GLY A 517 25.37 17.81 25.04
C GLY A 517 25.05 16.39 25.52
N ALA A 518 23.99 15.76 24.97
CA ALA A 518 23.65 14.37 25.28
C ALA A 518 24.67 13.37 24.70
N VAL A 519 25.19 13.63 23.49
CA VAL A 519 26.21 12.80 22.83
C VAL A 519 27.54 12.77 23.61
N ARG A 520 27.91 13.85 24.30
CA ARG A 520 29.14 13.92 25.12
C ARG A 520 29.14 13.00 26.34
N ILE A 521 28.01 12.36 26.64
CA ILE A 521 27.86 11.43 27.77
C ILE A 521 27.86 10.00 27.23
N PRO A 522 28.94 9.21 27.38
CA PRO A 522 29.09 7.90 26.75
C PRO A 522 28.29 6.82 27.49
N THR A 523 26.99 6.76 27.23
CA THR A 523 26.03 5.81 27.81
C THR A 523 26.11 4.43 27.14
N GLU A 524 27.32 3.87 27.07
CA GLU A 524 27.54 2.58 26.39
C GLU A 524 26.88 1.41 27.12
N SER A 525 26.17 0.55 26.39
CA SER A 525 25.67 -0.74 26.86
C SER A 525 26.39 -1.90 26.16
N TYR A 526 26.42 -3.07 26.80
CA TYR A 526 27.16 -4.24 26.32
C TYR A 526 26.27 -5.49 26.46
N ASP A 527 26.50 -6.51 25.63
CA ASP A 527 25.73 -7.78 25.67
C ASP A 527 25.73 -8.43 27.06
N VAL A 528 26.83 -8.25 27.81
CA VAL A 528 26.99 -8.78 29.17
C VAL A 528 27.32 -7.66 30.13
N MET A 529 26.31 -7.26 30.90
CA MET A 529 26.43 -6.36 32.04
C MET A 529 25.73 -6.98 33.25
N ASP A 530 26.35 -6.86 34.43
CA ASP A 530 25.68 -7.28 35.66
C ASP A 530 24.45 -6.38 35.92
N PRO A 531 23.45 -6.87 36.70
CA PRO A 531 22.24 -6.10 36.95
C PRO A 531 22.48 -4.68 37.47
N VAL A 532 21.54 -3.78 37.17
CA VAL A 532 21.56 -2.40 37.66
C VAL A 532 21.69 -2.37 39.19
N GLY A 533 22.62 -1.54 39.68
CA GLY A 533 22.99 -1.45 41.10
C GLY A 533 24.17 -2.34 41.51
N VAL A 534 24.59 -3.27 40.63
CA VAL A 534 25.79 -4.10 40.81
C VAL A 534 26.91 -3.63 39.89
N ASP A 535 26.64 -3.50 38.58
CA ASP A 535 27.63 -3.04 37.62
C ASP A 535 27.81 -1.51 37.68
N PRO A 536 29.02 -1.00 37.99
CA PRO A 536 29.24 0.44 38.09
C PRO A 536 29.13 1.17 36.75
N ARG A 537 29.19 0.46 35.60
CA ARG A 537 29.05 1.06 34.27
C ARG A 537 27.69 1.75 34.09
N TRP A 538 26.64 1.29 34.76
CA TRP A 538 25.32 1.94 34.76
C TRP A 538 25.33 3.36 35.36
N ASN A 539 26.33 3.71 36.19
CA ASN A 539 26.35 5.02 36.85
C ASN A 539 26.51 6.19 35.88
N VAL A 540 26.95 5.96 34.64
CA VAL A 540 27.03 7.02 33.61
C VAL A 540 25.68 7.67 33.33
N PHE A 541 24.57 6.93 33.47
CA PHE A 541 23.22 7.46 33.27
C PHE A 541 22.82 8.52 34.30
N TYR A 542 23.47 8.60 35.48
CA TYR A 542 23.26 9.73 36.39
C TYR A 542 23.65 11.05 35.73
N LYS A 543 24.77 11.08 35.00
CA LYS A 543 25.23 12.29 34.29
C LYS A 543 24.24 12.70 33.21
N LEU A 544 23.68 11.73 32.48
CA LEU A 544 22.65 12.02 31.46
C LEU A 544 21.37 12.56 32.12
N SER A 545 20.89 11.94 33.20
CA SER A 545 19.71 12.43 33.93
C SER A 545 19.91 13.85 34.47
N GLU A 546 21.09 14.18 35.00
CA GLU A 546 21.44 15.54 35.43
C GLU A 546 21.47 16.53 34.26
N HIS A 547 22.01 16.11 33.12
CA HIS A 547 22.02 16.91 31.91
C HIS A 547 20.59 17.21 31.41
N LEU A 548 19.70 16.21 31.39
CA LEU A 548 18.30 16.39 31.00
C LEU A 548 17.55 17.32 31.96
N LEU A 549 17.78 17.18 33.27
CA LEU A 549 17.18 18.04 34.29
C LEU A 549 17.57 19.51 34.09
N LYS A 550 18.86 19.76 33.80
CA LYS A 550 19.38 21.11 33.55
C LYS A 550 18.86 21.70 32.23
N THR A 551 18.77 20.87 31.19
CA THR A 551 18.46 21.30 29.83
C THR A 551 16.96 21.54 29.61
N TYR A 552 16.10 20.78 30.29
CA TYR A 552 14.63 20.83 30.15
C TYR A 552 13.93 21.11 31.49
N PRO A 553 14.18 22.27 32.11
CA PRO A 553 13.69 22.56 33.46
C PRO A 553 12.15 22.63 33.52
N LYS A 554 11.46 23.07 32.46
CA LYS A 554 9.99 23.19 32.50
C LYS A 554 9.30 21.84 32.37
N VAL A 555 9.86 20.91 31.58
CA VAL A 555 9.43 19.51 31.56
C VAL A 555 9.50 18.93 32.96
N HIS A 556 10.64 19.04 33.65
CA HIS A 556 10.83 18.48 34.99
C HIS A 556 10.01 19.18 36.08
N ALA A 557 9.65 20.44 35.87
CA ALA A 557 8.75 21.16 36.77
C ALA A 557 7.26 20.82 36.55
N THR A 558 6.89 20.32 35.37
CA THR A 558 5.48 20.13 34.95
C THR A 558 5.05 18.67 34.93
N LEU A 559 5.91 17.78 34.42
CA LEU A 559 5.61 16.36 34.27
C LEU A 559 6.07 15.59 35.50
N THR A 560 5.31 14.55 35.86
CA THR A 560 5.76 13.61 36.89
C THR A 560 6.80 12.68 36.28
N GLN A 561 8.01 12.69 36.83
CA GLN A 561 9.13 11.85 36.40
C GLN A 561 9.31 10.69 37.40
N THR A 562 9.17 9.46 36.90
CA THR A 562 9.41 8.23 37.66
C THR A 562 10.71 7.60 37.16
N ARG A 563 11.62 7.28 38.08
CA ARG A 563 12.81 6.46 37.77
C ARG A 563 12.43 4.99 37.90
N ILE A 564 12.56 4.23 36.83
CA ILE A 564 12.30 2.81 36.76
C ILE A 564 13.62 2.07 36.73
N ASN A 565 13.79 1.09 37.64
CA ASN A 565 15.03 0.34 37.78
C ASN A 565 16.26 1.25 37.85
N THR A 566 16.18 2.29 38.69
CA THR A 566 17.20 3.35 38.93
C THR A 566 17.41 4.35 37.80
N HIS A 567 17.64 3.93 36.54
CA HIS A 567 18.10 4.82 35.47
C HIS A 567 17.13 5.02 34.30
N ALA A 568 16.18 4.11 34.10
CA ALA A 568 15.18 4.29 33.05
C ALA A 568 14.17 5.35 33.48
N LEU A 569 13.71 6.17 32.54
CA LEU A 569 12.90 7.35 32.84
C LEU A 569 11.49 7.18 32.25
N LEU A 570 10.47 7.41 33.07
CA LEU A 570 9.09 7.50 32.62
C LEU A 570 8.52 8.85 33.05
N TYR A 571 8.16 9.69 32.08
CA TYR A 571 7.46 10.95 32.32
C TYR A 571 5.98 10.79 32.04
N HIS A 572 5.14 11.41 32.86
CA HIS A 572 3.70 11.47 32.67
C HIS A 572 3.22 12.93 32.62
N TRP A 573 2.66 13.32 31.49
CA TRP A 573 1.89 14.55 31.34
C TRP A 573 0.39 14.22 31.41
N PRO A 574 -0.29 14.53 32.52
CA PRO A 574 -1.71 14.23 32.65
C PRO A 574 -2.54 15.02 31.63
N GLY A 575 -3.48 14.33 31.00
CA GLY A 575 -4.47 14.95 30.13
C GLY A 575 -5.62 15.56 30.92
N SER A 576 -6.28 16.58 30.37
CA SER A 576 -7.49 17.15 30.97
C SER A 576 -8.69 16.19 30.99
N ASP A 577 -8.69 15.18 30.10
CA ASP A 577 -9.72 14.16 29.98
C ASP A 577 -9.14 12.78 30.33
N THR A 578 -9.40 12.32 31.55
CA THR A 578 -8.89 11.05 32.08
C THR A 578 -9.58 9.83 31.50
N SER A 579 -10.66 9.99 30.71
CA SER A 579 -11.31 8.88 30.02
C SER A 579 -10.53 8.44 28.77
N LEU A 580 -9.61 9.30 28.27
CA LEU A 580 -8.80 9.04 27.09
C LEU A 580 -7.49 8.34 27.48
N LYS A 581 -7.30 7.11 26.99
CA LYS A 581 -6.03 6.36 27.08
C LYS A 581 -4.83 7.20 26.63
N PRO A 582 -3.72 7.32 27.37
CA PRO A 582 -2.58 8.11 26.92
C PRO A 582 -1.97 7.63 25.58
N ILE A 583 -1.17 8.49 24.95
CA ILE A 583 -0.18 8.05 23.95
C ILE A 583 1.15 7.77 24.66
N LEU A 584 1.98 6.91 24.09
CA LEU A 584 3.32 6.61 24.56
C LEU A 584 4.34 6.97 23.49
N LEU A 585 5.27 7.85 23.83
CA LEU A 585 6.44 8.18 23.01
C LEU A 585 7.66 7.54 23.66
N THR A 586 8.48 6.86 22.88
CA THR A 586 9.68 6.18 23.39
C THR A 586 10.92 6.56 22.61
N ALA A 587 12.04 6.44 23.31
CA ALA A 587 13.40 6.52 22.80
C ALA A 587 14.30 5.72 23.76
N HIS A 588 15.57 5.54 23.45
CA HIS A 588 16.53 4.94 24.36
C HIS A 588 17.71 5.87 24.67
N GLN A 589 18.35 5.63 25.83
CA GLN A 589 19.43 6.47 26.33
C GLN A 589 20.81 5.90 26.02
N ASP A 590 20.88 4.58 25.82
CA ASP A 590 22.12 3.86 25.62
C ASP A 590 22.61 3.94 24.18
N VAL A 591 23.83 3.47 23.95
CA VAL A 591 24.46 3.45 22.63
C VAL A 591 25.36 2.23 22.55
N VAL A 592 25.58 1.69 21.35
CA VAL A 592 26.64 0.68 21.16
C VAL A 592 28.03 1.24 21.53
N PRO A 593 28.95 0.40 22.04
CA PRO A 593 30.31 0.81 22.37
C PRO A 593 31.11 1.29 21.15
N VAL A 594 32.16 2.06 21.41
CA VAL A 594 33.17 2.38 20.38
C VAL A 594 34.40 1.51 20.57
N GLU A 595 34.79 0.77 19.54
CA GLU A 595 36.00 -0.05 19.53
C GLU A 595 37.26 0.83 19.71
N PRO A 596 37.99 0.72 20.84
CA PRO A 596 39.12 1.58 21.16
C PRO A 596 40.19 1.66 20.06
N ASP A 597 40.49 0.54 19.41
CA ASP A 597 41.53 0.48 18.38
C ASP A 597 41.14 1.24 17.10
N THR A 598 39.84 1.46 16.89
CA THR A 598 39.31 2.19 15.74
C THR A 598 38.88 3.62 16.06
N ALA A 599 38.93 4.03 17.33
CA ALA A 599 38.49 5.36 17.76
C ALA A 599 39.19 6.50 17.01
N SER A 600 40.46 6.30 16.63
CA SER A 600 41.25 7.27 15.84
C SER A 600 40.82 7.40 14.38
N SER A 601 40.01 6.48 13.86
CA SER A 601 39.49 6.51 12.48
C SER A 601 38.24 7.38 12.34
N TRP A 602 37.64 7.83 13.44
CA TRP A 602 36.52 8.75 13.41
C TRP A 602 36.97 10.15 13.00
N VAL A 603 36.23 10.80 12.11
CA VAL A 603 36.51 12.17 11.63
C VAL A 603 36.53 13.17 12.80
N HIS A 604 35.61 13.00 13.75
CA HIS A 604 35.56 13.72 15.01
C HIS A 604 35.50 12.71 16.17
N PRO A 605 36.04 13.03 17.37
CA PRO A 605 36.00 12.09 18.48
C PRO A 605 34.56 11.60 18.75
N PRO A 606 34.35 10.29 18.98
CA PRO A 606 33.01 9.69 19.02
C PRO A 606 32.04 10.33 20.01
N TYR A 607 32.56 10.88 21.12
CA TYR A 607 31.77 11.53 22.16
C TYR A 607 32.03 13.04 22.24
N SER A 608 32.41 13.68 21.14
CA SER A 608 32.63 15.13 21.10
C SER A 608 31.32 15.93 21.00
N GLY A 609 30.28 15.36 20.36
CA GLY A 609 29.06 16.09 20.02
C GLY A 609 29.37 17.32 19.15
N HIS A 610 30.29 17.17 18.19
CA HIS A 610 30.77 18.26 17.35
C HIS A 610 29.70 18.63 16.31
N TYR A 611 29.34 19.91 16.23
CA TYR A 611 28.46 20.43 15.18
C TYR A 611 29.28 21.21 14.17
N ASP A 612 29.23 20.81 12.90
CA ASP A 612 30.00 21.41 11.81
C ASP A 612 29.22 22.46 10.99
N GLY A 613 28.01 22.79 11.43
CA GLY A 613 27.08 23.65 10.69
C GLY A 613 26.10 22.88 9.78
N THR A 614 26.18 21.56 9.74
CA THR A 614 25.22 20.71 8.99
C THR A 614 24.84 19.46 9.79
N TRP A 615 25.81 18.81 10.44
CA TRP A 615 25.63 17.56 11.18
C TRP A 615 26.16 17.67 12.60
N VAL A 616 25.50 16.97 13.51
CA VAL A 616 26.03 16.71 14.85
C VAL A 616 26.73 15.35 14.82
N TRP A 617 28.05 15.36 14.97
CA TRP A 617 28.89 14.18 14.92
C TRP A 617 29.07 13.54 16.30
N GLY A 618 28.79 12.24 16.37
CA GLY A 618 29.16 11.39 17.51
C GLY A 618 28.25 10.17 17.69
N ARG A 619 28.68 9.21 18.51
CA ARG A 619 27.93 8.02 18.88
C ARG A 619 26.67 8.43 19.65
N GLY A 620 25.50 7.98 19.18
CA GLY A 620 24.21 8.38 19.73
C GLY A 620 23.51 9.53 18.99
N SER A 621 24.20 10.20 18.06
CA SER A 621 23.62 11.35 17.33
C SER A 621 22.42 11.00 16.44
N ALA A 622 22.37 9.78 15.93
CA ALA A 622 21.26 9.24 15.14
C ALA A 622 20.46 8.15 15.87
N ASP A 623 21.11 7.38 16.74
CA ASP A 623 20.52 6.20 17.39
C ASP A 623 20.89 6.16 18.89
N ASP A 624 19.98 6.53 19.80
CA ASP A 624 18.72 7.26 19.54
C ASP A 624 18.57 8.49 20.44
N LYS A 625 19.70 9.15 20.76
CA LYS A 625 19.65 10.39 21.53
C LYS A 625 18.94 11.51 20.75
N SER A 626 18.90 11.42 19.42
CA SER A 626 18.09 12.29 18.57
C SER A 626 16.60 12.19 18.87
N GLY A 627 16.04 10.97 18.97
CA GLY A 627 14.64 10.76 19.33
C GLY A 627 14.32 11.31 20.71
N LEU A 628 15.18 10.98 21.69
CA LEU A 628 15.06 11.48 23.07
C LEU A 628 15.05 13.01 23.13
N VAL A 629 16.05 13.66 22.52
CA VAL A 629 16.20 15.13 22.52
C VAL A 629 15.05 15.78 21.77
N GLY A 630 14.63 15.23 20.63
CA GLY A 630 13.49 15.72 19.86
C GLY A 630 12.19 15.74 20.65
N ILE A 631 11.92 14.66 21.41
CA ILE A 631 10.76 14.58 22.30
C ILE A 631 10.87 15.64 23.41
N MET A 632 11.99 15.70 24.12
CA MET A 632 12.17 16.61 25.27
C MET A 632 12.07 18.08 24.88
N VAL A 633 12.71 18.47 23.77
CA VAL A 633 12.62 19.82 23.20
C VAL A 633 11.18 20.19 22.86
N THR A 634 10.45 19.27 22.23
CA THR A 634 9.05 19.52 21.81
C THR A 634 8.15 19.73 23.03
N LEU A 635 8.31 18.90 24.07
CA LEU A 635 7.57 19.04 25.32
C LEU A 635 7.88 20.37 26.02
N GLU A 636 9.16 20.73 26.14
CA GLU A 636 9.60 21.99 26.74
C GLU A 636 8.92 23.18 26.03
N ARG A 637 8.95 23.23 24.69
CA ARG A 637 8.32 24.31 23.91
C ARG A 637 6.80 24.35 23.99
N LEU A 638 6.15 23.19 24.09
CA LEU A 638 4.70 23.10 24.29
C LEU A 638 4.31 23.69 25.66
N ILE A 639 5.05 23.34 26.71
CA ILE A 639 4.84 23.87 28.06
C ILE A 639 5.06 25.39 28.09
N GLU A 640 6.14 25.87 27.47
CA GLU A 640 6.42 27.30 27.32
C GLU A 640 5.29 28.09 26.66
N SER A 641 4.61 27.45 25.72
CA SER A 641 3.52 28.04 24.97
C SER A 641 2.17 27.89 25.67
N GLY A 642 2.13 27.34 26.89
CA GLY A 642 0.92 27.15 27.69
C GLY A 642 0.02 26.02 27.22
N PHE A 643 0.54 25.07 26.43
CA PHE A 643 -0.23 23.92 25.95
C PHE A 643 -0.70 23.04 27.11
N LYS A 644 -1.91 22.52 27.00
CA LYS A 644 -2.47 21.52 27.92
C LYS A 644 -3.02 20.36 27.11
N PRO A 645 -2.50 19.14 27.27
CA PRO A 645 -2.95 18.02 26.48
C PRO A 645 -4.35 17.58 26.93
N LYS A 646 -5.21 17.24 25.96
CA LYS A 646 -6.53 16.68 26.27
C LYS A 646 -6.43 15.23 26.76
N ARG A 647 -5.65 14.41 26.05
CA ARG A 647 -5.31 13.02 26.37
C ARG A 647 -3.95 12.99 27.06
N GLY A 648 -3.73 12.05 27.99
CA GLY A 648 -2.42 11.93 28.64
C GLY A 648 -1.29 11.61 27.67
N ILE A 649 -0.06 12.01 28.01
CA ILE A 649 1.16 11.70 27.27
C ILE A 649 2.12 10.99 28.23
N LEU A 650 2.51 9.78 27.87
CA LEU A 650 3.59 9.04 28.52
C LEU A 650 4.84 9.12 27.66
N VAL A 651 6.00 9.28 28.30
CA VAL A 651 7.29 9.30 27.63
C VAL A 651 8.25 8.36 28.34
N GLY A 652 8.71 7.31 27.65
CA GLY A 652 9.57 6.28 28.23
C GLY A 652 10.95 6.26 27.59
N PHE A 653 12.00 6.38 28.40
CA PHE A 653 13.39 6.28 27.94
C PHE A 653 14.10 5.06 28.53
N GLY A 654 14.43 4.10 27.65
CA GLY A 654 15.19 2.87 27.97
C GLY A 654 16.66 3.15 28.30
N ILE A 655 17.40 2.13 28.75
CA ILE A 655 18.83 2.23 29.12
C ILE A 655 19.69 1.08 28.58
N ASP A 656 19.08 0.14 27.87
CA ASP A 656 19.75 -1.09 27.45
C ASP A 656 19.16 -1.64 26.14
N GLU A 657 18.62 -0.77 25.29
CA GLU A 657 18.03 -1.13 23.99
C GLU A 657 19.03 -1.88 23.12
N GLU A 658 20.26 -1.36 23.04
CA GLU A 658 21.37 -1.81 22.19
C GLU A 658 21.99 -3.15 22.63
N SER A 659 21.35 -3.82 23.60
CA SER A 659 21.71 -5.15 24.08
C SER A 659 20.46 -6.03 24.17
N THR A 660 19.65 -5.88 25.21
CA THR A 660 18.47 -6.73 25.44
C THR A 660 17.21 -5.98 25.80
N GLY A 661 17.32 -4.78 26.38
CA GLY A 661 16.22 -4.01 26.89
C GLY A 661 15.58 -4.57 28.17
N SER A 662 16.20 -5.55 28.83
CA SER A 662 15.67 -6.20 30.04
C SER A 662 15.57 -5.27 31.26
N TYR A 663 16.41 -4.24 31.32
CA TYR A 663 16.61 -3.42 32.51
C TYR A 663 15.93 -2.06 32.45
N GLY A 664 15.78 -1.43 31.29
CA GLY A 664 14.94 -0.24 31.13
C GLY A 664 13.62 -0.62 30.48
N ALA A 665 13.78 -1.14 29.28
CA ALA A 665 12.76 -1.48 28.32
C ALA A 665 11.46 -2.10 28.89
N ASN A 666 11.67 -3.36 29.27
CA ASN A 666 10.74 -4.26 29.94
C ASN A 666 10.20 -3.72 31.26
N ARG A 667 11.04 -3.01 32.01
CA ARG A 667 10.67 -2.54 33.35
C ARG A 667 9.69 -1.39 33.27
N ILE A 668 9.85 -0.49 32.29
CA ILE A 668 8.87 0.57 32.01
C ILE A 668 7.54 -0.06 31.57
N ALA A 669 7.57 -1.04 30.66
CA ALA A 669 6.36 -1.75 30.23
C ALA A 669 5.58 -2.35 31.40
N LYS A 670 6.29 -3.12 32.24
CA LYS A 670 5.72 -3.75 33.44
C LYS A 670 5.13 -2.70 34.39
N TYR A 671 5.84 -1.60 34.61
CA TYR A 671 5.33 -0.50 35.43
C TYR A 671 4.05 0.10 34.85
N ILE A 672 4.00 0.34 33.53
CA ILE A 672 2.79 0.86 32.86
C ILE A 672 1.62 -0.11 33.01
N GLU A 673 1.85 -1.41 32.82
CA GLU A 673 0.80 -2.44 33.00
C GLU A 673 0.29 -2.50 34.44
N GLU A 674 1.18 -2.43 35.42
CA GLU A 674 0.83 -2.46 36.85
C GLU A 674 0.03 -1.23 37.27
N HIS A 675 0.34 -0.06 36.72
CA HIS A 675 -0.24 1.22 37.17
C HIS A 675 -1.43 1.69 36.32
N TYR A 676 -1.44 1.39 35.02
CA TYR A 676 -2.48 1.83 34.08
C TYR A 676 -3.32 0.67 33.55
N GLY A 677 -2.91 -0.57 33.79
CA GLY A 677 -3.57 -1.78 33.31
C GLY A 677 -3.12 -2.20 31.91
N GLN A 678 -3.53 -3.41 31.52
CA GLN A 678 -3.36 -3.89 30.15
C GLN A 678 -4.21 -3.06 29.19
N ASN A 679 -3.69 -2.82 27.98
CA ASN A 679 -4.37 -2.06 26.93
C ASN A 679 -4.64 -0.60 27.28
N SER A 680 -3.78 0.00 28.11
CA SER A 680 -3.91 1.36 28.63
C SER A 680 -3.39 2.44 27.70
N VAL A 681 -2.65 2.09 26.64
CA VAL A 681 -2.10 3.04 25.67
C VAL A 681 -2.88 3.00 24.35
N SER A 682 -3.16 4.18 23.78
CA SER A 682 -3.90 4.34 22.52
C SER A 682 -3.01 4.22 21.28
N MET A 683 -1.79 4.75 21.36
CA MET A 683 -0.79 4.78 20.30
C MET A 683 0.60 4.76 20.93
N LEU A 684 1.49 3.94 20.37
CA LEU A 684 2.92 3.92 20.69
C LEU A 684 3.71 4.38 19.46
N VAL A 685 4.65 5.31 19.66
CA VAL A 685 5.62 5.73 18.64
C VAL A 685 7.02 5.61 19.22
N ASP A 686 7.91 4.97 18.47
CA ASP A 686 9.29 4.66 18.85
C ASP A 686 10.26 5.13 17.75
N GLU A 687 11.56 4.82 17.88
CA GLU A 687 12.66 5.29 17.00
C GLU A 687 12.33 5.29 15.49
N GLY A 688 11.79 4.17 14.98
CA GLY A 688 11.30 4.02 13.61
C GLY A 688 12.37 4.03 12.49
N GLY A 689 11.93 3.84 11.24
CA GLY A 689 12.78 3.68 10.05
C GLY A 689 13.06 4.96 9.23
N GLY A 690 12.78 6.14 9.79
CA GLY A 690 13.09 7.42 9.15
C GLY A 690 12.33 7.71 7.84
N ILE A 691 12.92 8.60 7.03
CA ILE A 691 12.41 9.02 5.71
C ILE A 691 13.51 8.76 4.68
N GLU A 692 13.17 8.02 3.63
CA GLU A 692 14.06 7.72 2.53
C GLU A 692 13.63 8.44 1.24
N ASN A 693 14.57 8.65 0.33
CA ASN A 693 14.28 9.28 -0.96
C ASN A 693 14.32 8.24 -2.08
N PHE A 694 13.16 7.95 -2.66
CA PHE A 694 13.00 7.03 -3.79
C PHE A 694 12.86 7.81 -5.09
N ALA A 695 13.99 7.99 -5.80
CA ALA A 695 14.04 8.66 -7.09
C ALA A 695 13.41 10.07 -7.10
N GLY A 696 13.72 10.87 -6.08
CA GLY A 696 13.22 12.23 -5.89
C GLY A 696 11.94 12.31 -5.06
N ILE A 697 11.37 11.18 -4.64
CA ILE A 697 10.13 11.13 -3.86
C ILE A 697 10.45 10.76 -2.42
N PRO A 698 10.15 11.63 -1.44
CA PRO A 698 10.31 11.28 -0.03
C PRO A 698 9.25 10.25 0.39
N VAL A 699 9.71 9.15 0.96
CA VAL A 699 8.88 8.08 1.51
C VAL A 699 9.23 7.91 2.98
N ALA A 700 8.28 8.25 3.85
CA ALA A 700 8.36 7.96 5.27
C ALA A 700 8.00 6.49 5.53
N LEU A 701 8.79 5.85 6.39
CA LEU A 701 8.77 4.40 6.61
C LEU A 701 8.46 4.06 8.08
N PRO A 702 7.25 4.38 8.59
CA PRO A 702 6.84 3.92 9.91
C PRO A 702 6.89 2.38 9.97
N ALA A 703 7.70 1.88 10.89
CA ALA A 703 7.81 0.45 11.16
C ALA A 703 6.53 -0.07 11.82
N VAL A 704 5.89 -1.04 11.16
CA VAL A 704 4.64 -1.66 11.62
C VAL A 704 4.80 -3.15 11.95
N SER A 705 6.00 -3.70 11.77
CA SER A 705 6.38 -5.05 12.21
C SER A 705 7.91 -5.12 12.31
N GLU A 706 8.40 -6.19 12.94
CA GLU A 706 9.81 -6.50 13.16
C GLU A 706 10.03 -8.01 13.01
N LYS A 707 11.24 -8.39 12.60
CA LYS A 707 11.68 -9.78 12.54
C LYS A 707 11.74 -10.40 13.95
N GLY A 708 11.69 -11.72 14.11
CA GLY A 708 12.00 -12.35 15.39
C GLY A 708 13.51 -12.41 15.65
N TYR A 709 13.91 -12.88 16.82
CA TYR A 709 15.31 -12.95 17.25
C TYR A 709 15.61 -14.24 18.01
N LEU A 710 16.77 -14.85 17.79
CA LEU A 710 17.31 -15.92 18.63
C LEU A 710 18.83 -16.04 18.46
N ASP A 711 19.56 -15.99 19.57
CA ASP A 711 20.95 -16.44 19.62
C ASP A 711 21.01 -17.92 19.98
N VAL A 712 21.43 -18.75 19.03
CA VAL A 712 21.54 -20.19 19.24
C VAL A 712 22.95 -20.50 19.73
N GLY A 713 23.04 -20.99 20.98
CA GLY A 713 24.25 -21.57 21.51
C GLY A 713 24.42 -22.99 21.00
N ILE A 714 25.60 -23.31 20.48
CA ILE A 714 25.99 -24.67 20.08
C ILE A 714 27.18 -25.07 20.94
N GLU A 715 27.01 -26.08 21.78
CA GLU A 715 28.10 -26.64 22.58
C GLU A 715 28.36 -28.09 22.18
N VAL A 716 29.62 -28.42 21.91
CA VAL A 716 30.06 -29.77 21.58
C VAL A 716 31.04 -30.21 22.66
N ALA A 717 30.73 -31.31 23.35
CA ALA A 717 31.61 -31.91 24.33
C ALA A 717 31.99 -33.34 23.91
N THR A 718 33.29 -33.60 23.79
CA THR A 718 33.84 -34.95 23.51
C THR A 718 35.08 -35.20 24.37
N PRO A 719 35.57 -36.44 24.50
CA PRO A 719 36.81 -36.69 25.25
C PRO A 719 38.00 -35.88 24.70
N GLY A 720 38.71 -35.19 25.59
CA GLY A 720 39.95 -34.48 25.29
C GLY A 720 41.15 -35.43 25.14
N GLY A 721 42.34 -34.89 24.91
CA GLY A 721 43.55 -35.71 24.73
C GLY A 721 44.78 -34.99 24.19
N HIS A 722 45.84 -35.75 23.91
CA HIS A 722 47.09 -35.21 23.36
C HIS A 722 47.04 -35.17 21.81
N SER A 723 47.39 -34.03 21.21
CA SER A 723 47.28 -33.83 19.75
C SER A 723 48.17 -34.76 18.89
N SER A 724 49.13 -35.48 19.49
CA SER A 724 49.97 -36.46 18.76
C SER A 724 49.28 -37.79 18.50
N VAL A 725 48.14 -38.07 19.15
CA VAL A 725 47.31 -39.26 18.93
C VAL A 725 45.85 -38.82 18.83
N PRO A 726 45.48 -38.07 17.77
CA PRO A 726 44.13 -37.53 17.67
C PRO A 726 43.11 -38.61 17.29
N PRO A 727 41.85 -38.48 17.74
CA PRO A 727 40.75 -39.24 17.18
C PRO A 727 40.49 -38.83 15.72
N VAL A 728 39.64 -39.60 15.01
CA VAL A 728 39.27 -39.31 13.61
C VAL A 728 38.69 -37.90 13.44
N HIS A 729 37.90 -37.44 14.42
CA HIS A 729 37.36 -36.08 14.47
C HIS A 729 37.56 -35.47 15.85
N THR A 730 38.09 -34.24 15.90
CA THR A 730 38.29 -33.49 17.14
C THR A 730 37.04 -32.68 17.50
N THR A 731 36.89 -32.26 18.76
CA THR A 731 35.76 -31.42 19.21
C THR A 731 35.58 -30.16 18.34
N ILE A 732 36.66 -29.44 18.04
CA ILE A 732 36.62 -28.26 17.16
C ILE A 732 36.24 -28.67 15.73
N GLY A 733 36.74 -29.79 15.21
CA GLY A 733 36.38 -30.26 13.87
C GLY A 733 34.91 -30.66 13.73
N ILE A 734 34.32 -31.22 14.79
CA ILE A 734 32.88 -31.52 14.87
C ILE A 734 32.08 -30.23 14.90
N LEU A 735 32.41 -29.28 15.79
CA LEU A 735 31.74 -27.98 15.86
C LEU A 735 31.81 -27.26 14.50
N ALA A 736 32.99 -27.24 13.86
CA ALA A 736 33.17 -26.65 12.54
C ALA A 736 32.29 -27.31 11.47
N SER A 737 32.06 -28.63 11.56
CA SER A 737 31.13 -29.32 10.65
C SER A 737 29.68 -28.90 10.86
N LEU A 738 29.24 -28.71 12.11
CA LEU A 738 27.90 -28.23 12.42
C LEU A 738 27.69 -26.79 11.94
N ILE A 739 28.68 -25.92 12.16
CA ILE A 739 28.68 -24.54 11.67
C ILE A 739 28.62 -24.52 10.14
N ALA A 740 29.45 -25.32 9.46
CA ALA A 740 29.46 -25.40 8.01
C ALA A 740 28.11 -25.88 7.44
N GLU A 741 27.44 -26.80 8.12
CA GLU A 741 26.08 -27.24 7.73
C GLU A 741 25.07 -26.10 7.84
N ILE A 742 25.13 -25.31 8.93
CA ILE A 742 24.26 -24.14 9.08
C ILE A 742 24.51 -23.18 7.93
N GLU A 743 25.75 -22.75 7.70
CA GLU A 743 26.08 -21.75 6.67
C GLU A 743 25.77 -22.21 5.24
N SER A 744 26.00 -23.50 4.94
CA SER A 744 25.75 -24.05 3.59
C SER A 744 24.26 -24.25 3.26
N THR A 745 23.36 -24.07 4.24
CA THR A 745 21.92 -24.27 4.07
C THR A 745 21.10 -23.05 4.53
N PRO A 746 21.27 -21.88 3.88
CA PRO A 746 20.53 -20.68 4.24
C PRO A 746 19.02 -20.86 4.05
N TYR A 747 18.23 -20.16 4.87
CA TYR A 747 16.77 -20.16 4.73
C TYR A 747 16.36 -19.45 3.44
N LEU A 748 15.39 -20.03 2.72
CA LEU A 748 14.86 -19.41 1.51
C LEU A 748 14.02 -18.16 1.88
N PRO A 749 14.32 -16.98 1.32
CA PRO A 749 13.51 -15.79 1.52
C PRO A 749 12.16 -15.95 0.83
N GLY A 750 11.14 -15.21 1.28
CA GLY A 750 9.81 -15.23 0.68
C GLY A 750 9.02 -13.96 0.98
N LEU A 751 8.16 -13.57 0.06
CA LEU A 751 7.33 -12.38 0.17
C LEU A 751 5.89 -12.76 0.53
N ALA A 752 5.57 -12.78 1.81
CA ALA A 752 4.19 -12.94 2.25
C ALA A 752 3.35 -11.68 1.93
N ARG A 753 2.12 -11.85 1.44
CA ARG A 753 1.19 -10.72 1.20
C ARG A 753 0.78 -9.97 2.46
N SER A 754 0.94 -10.60 3.62
CA SER A 754 0.75 -9.99 4.94
C SER A 754 1.98 -9.23 5.45
N SER A 755 3.12 -9.31 4.75
CA SER A 755 4.33 -8.60 5.14
C SER A 755 4.18 -7.09 4.90
N PRO A 756 4.68 -6.22 5.80
CA PRO A 756 4.72 -4.77 5.54
C PRO A 756 5.46 -4.41 4.25
N ILE A 757 6.48 -5.19 3.89
CA ILE A 757 7.25 -4.99 2.65
C ILE A 757 6.39 -5.19 1.42
N TYR A 758 5.40 -6.08 1.46
CA TYR A 758 4.44 -6.19 0.36
C TYR A 758 3.63 -4.90 0.18
N GLY A 759 3.18 -4.29 1.29
CA GLY A 759 2.51 -2.99 1.29
C GLY A 759 3.43 -1.86 0.75
N LEU A 760 4.69 -1.84 1.16
CA LEU A 760 5.70 -0.90 0.62
C LEU A 760 5.87 -1.06 -0.89
N LEU A 761 5.93 -2.29 -1.40
CA LEU A 761 6.06 -2.56 -2.83
C LEU A 761 4.82 -2.11 -3.59
N GLN A 762 3.62 -2.34 -3.06
CA GLN A 762 2.38 -1.84 -3.67
C GLN A 762 2.36 -0.30 -3.72
N CYS A 763 2.79 0.34 -2.63
CA CYS A 763 2.85 1.79 -2.51
C CYS A 763 3.88 2.40 -3.50
N THR A 764 5.10 1.88 -3.52
CA THR A 764 6.16 2.34 -4.43
C THR A 764 5.80 2.06 -5.88
N ALA A 765 5.17 0.92 -6.20
CA ALA A 765 4.68 0.63 -7.54
C ALA A 765 3.64 1.67 -8.04
N ALA A 766 2.79 2.15 -7.13
CA ALA A 766 1.75 3.14 -7.44
C ALA A 766 2.32 4.55 -7.65
N HIS A 767 3.36 4.93 -6.89
CA HIS A 767 3.78 6.33 -6.80
C HIS A 767 5.18 6.64 -7.30
N VAL A 768 6.08 5.65 -7.33
CA VAL A 768 7.48 5.84 -7.70
C VAL A 768 7.67 5.52 -9.19
N PRO A 769 7.97 6.52 -10.05
CA PRO A 769 8.06 6.31 -11.50
C PRO A 769 9.22 5.40 -11.91
N SER A 770 10.32 5.40 -11.13
CA SER A 770 11.54 4.65 -11.41
C SER A 770 11.40 3.13 -11.28
N ILE A 771 10.30 2.63 -10.70
CA ILE A 771 10.02 1.18 -10.66
C ILE A 771 9.84 0.67 -12.11
N PRO A 772 10.60 -0.36 -12.54
CA PRO A 772 10.49 -0.94 -13.87
C PRO A 772 9.05 -1.38 -14.18
N SER A 773 8.58 -1.14 -15.41
CA SER A 773 7.19 -1.42 -15.81
C SER A 773 6.82 -2.90 -15.68
N SER A 774 7.77 -3.80 -15.93
CA SER A 774 7.65 -5.25 -15.73
C SER A 774 7.35 -5.57 -14.27
N VAL A 775 8.17 -5.06 -13.35
CA VAL A 775 8.07 -5.26 -11.90
C VAL A 775 6.79 -4.62 -11.35
N ARG A 776 6.49 -3.38 -11.74
CA ARG A 776 5.23 -2.68 -11.38
C ARG A 776 4.02 -3.54 -11.77
N SER A 777 4.04 -4.10 -12.97
CA SER A 777 2.94 -4.93 -13.46
C SER A 777 2.81 -6.24 -12.67
N SER A 778 3.93 -6.88 -12.29
CA SER A 778 3.90 -8.08 -11.45
C SER A 778 3.37 -7.79 -10.04
N ILE A 779 3.76 -6.66 -9.42
CA ILE A 779 3.23 -6.22 -8.11
C ILE A 779 1.72 -5.98 -8.17
N LEU A 780 1.21 -5.36 -9.23
CA LEU A 780 -0.24 -5.14 -9.37
C LEU A 780 -1.01 -6.45 -9.59
N ARG A 781 -0.42 -7.41 -10.33
CA ARG A 781 -1.02 -8.74 -10.56
C ARG A 781 -0.90 -9.67 -9.37
N SER A 782 0.02 -9.43 -8.42
CA SER A 782 0.18 -10.29 -7.24
C SER A 782 -0.93 -10.12 -6.21
N VAL A 783 -1.78 -9.09 -6.33
CA VAL A 783 -2.95 -8.87 -5.47
C VAL A 783 -4.03 -9.92 -5.77
N CYS A 784 -4.39 -10.73 -4.78
CA CYS A 784 -5.47 -11.72 -4.92
C CYS A 784 -6.81 -11.19 -4.39
N PRO A 785 -7.94 -11.42 -5.09
CA PRO A 785 -9.27 -11.18 -4.54
C PRO A 785 -9.55 -12.00 -3.27
N PRO A 786 -10.30 -11.48 -2.29
CA PRO A 786 -10.66 -12.22 -1.06
C PRO A 786 -11.39 -13.55 -1.33
N GLU A 787 -12.13 -13.63 -2.43
CA GLU A 787 -12.90 -14.82 -2.86
C GLU A 787 -12.33 -15.44 -4.15
N ALA A 788 -11.01 -15.41 -4.33
CA ALA A 788 -10.37 -15.91 -5.53
C ALA A 788 -10.60 -17.42 -5.73
N SER A 789 -11.03 -17.82 -6.93
CA SER A 789 -11.04 -19.23 -7.34
C SER A 789 -9.62 -19.80 -7.32
N ARG A 790 -9.47 -21.13 -7.22
CA ARG A 790 -8.15 -21.81 -7.30
C ARG A 790 -7.32 -21.40 -8.51
N SER A 791 -7.97 -21.08 -9.64
CA SER A 791 -7.29 -20.64 -10.86
C SER A 791 -6.73 -19.22 -10.74
N GLN A 792 -7.47 -18.33 -10.06
CA GLN A 792 -7.05 -16.95 -9.80
C GLN A 792 -5.94 -16.91 -8.76
N LEU A 793 -6.04 -17.73 -7.70
CA LEU A 793 -4.97 -17.90 -6.71
C LEU A 793 -3.65 -18.28 -7.39
N ARG A 794 -3.64 -19.30 -8.24
CA ARG A 794 -2.43 -19.68 -9.00
C ARG A 794 -1.85 -18.55 -9.85
N LYS A 795 -2.69 -17.70 -10.44
CA LYS A 795 -2.23 -16.57 -11.27
C LYS A 795 -1.60 -15.48 -10.41
N CYS A 796 -2.22 -15.09 -9.30
CA CYS A 796 -1.65 -14.08 -8.42
C CYS A 796 -0.43 -14.62 -7.65
N ASP A 797 -0.36 -15.91 -7.32
CA ASP A 797 0.82 -16.55 -6.74
C ASP A 797 1.99 -16.61 -7.73
N LYS A 798 1.71 -16.91 -9.00
CA LYS A 798 2.72 -16.81 -10.06
C LYS A 798 3.27 -15.38 -10.17
N ALA A 799 2.39 -14.37 -10.15
CA ALA A 799 2.83 -12.98 -10.18
C ALA A 799 3.63 -12.60 -8.91
N LEU A 800 3.29 -13.13 -7.74
CA LEU A 800 4.06 -12.93 -6.52
C LEU A 800 5.48 -13.52 -6.63
N HIS A 801 5.63 -14.71 -7.22
CA HIS A 801 6.95 -15.28 -7.54
C HIS A 801 7.75 -14.43 -8.54
N GLU A 802 7.10 -13.79 -9.51
CA GLU A 802 7.78 -12.84 -10.41
C GLU A 802 8.32 -11.63 -9.62
N VAL A 803 7.58 -11.15 -8.61
CA VAL A 803 8.04 -10.08 -7.72
C VAL A 803 9.20 -10.56 -6.85
N GLU A 804 9.13 -11.75 -6.27
CA GLU A 804 10.23 -12.34 -5.49
C GLU A 804 11.51 -12.46 -6.33
N HIS A 805 11.40 -12.97 -7.55
CA HIS A 805 12.53 -13.02 -8.48
C HIS A 805 13.09 -11.62 -8.76
N ALA A 806 12.24 -10.62 -8.94
CA ALA A 806 12.70 -9.24 -9.14
C ALA A 806 13.43 -8.68 -7.90
N LEU A 807 13.03 -9.05 -6.68
CA LEU A 807 13.67 -8.60 -5.44
C LEU A 807 14.98 -9.33 -5.16
N PHE A 808 15.02 -10.64 -5.38
CA PHE A 808 16.10 -11.51 -4.89
C PHE A 808 17.22 -11.73 -5.89
N GLU A 809 17.00 -11.48 -7.18
CA GLU A 809 18.02 -11.63 -8.21
C GLU A 809 18.74 -10.32 -8.48
N ALA A 810 20.07 -10.31 -8.37
CA ALA A 810 20.87 -9.11 -8.63
C ALA A 810 20.74 -8.60 -10.06
N LYS A 811 20.58 -9.51 -11.02
CA LYS A 811 20.43 -9.18 -12.45
C LYS A 811 19.04 -8.66 -12.80
N SER A 812 18.12 -8.54 -11.86
CA SER A 812 16.80 -7.99 -12.12
C SER A 812 16.87 -6.50 -12.47
N ASP A 813 15.90 -6.02 -13.25
CA ASP A 813 15.76 -4.60 -13.58
C ASP A 813 15.62 -3.73 -12.33
N LEU A 814 15.05 -4.28 -11.25
CA LEU A 814 14.86 -3.58 -9.98
C LEU A 814 16.19 -3.35 -9.26
N ASN A 815 17.05 -4.37 -9.24
CA ASN A 815 18.33 -4.32 -8.55
C ASN A 815 19.45 -3.71 -9.41
N GLN A 816 19.25 -3.57 -10.72
CA GLN A 816 20.21 -2.94 -11.66
C GLN A 816 21.61 -3.57 -11.60
N GLY A 817 21.69 -4.89 -11.42
CA GLY A 817 22.96 -5.61 -11.26
C GLY A 817 23.55 -5.56 -9.85
N SER A 818 22.92 -4.89 -8.88
CA SER A 818 23.42 -4.77 -7.51
C SER A 818 23.09 -6.00 -6.66
N GLU A 819 24.11 -6.83 -6.42
CA GLU A 819 24.02 -7.94 -5.46
C GLU A 819 23.75 -7.45 -4.03
N GLU A 820 24.23 -6.26 -3.68
CA GLU A 820 24.01 -5.67 -2.36
C GLU A 820 22.52 -5.41 -2.10
N LYS A 821 21.82 -4.80 -3.07
CA LYS A 821 20.36 -4.58 -2.98
C LYS A 821 19.59 -5.89 -2.91
N ALA A 822 19.96 -6.86 -3.75
CA ALA A 822 19.35 -8.19 -3.73
C ALA A 822 19.56 -8.89 -2.38
N ARG A 823 20.77 -8.82 -1.81
CA ARG A 823 21.07 -9.35 -0.46
C ARG A 823 20.27 -8.62 0.62
N ALA A 824 20.09 -7.30 0.54
CA ALA A 824 19.29 -6.55 1.49
C ALA A 824 17.83 -7.05 1.50
N TYR A 825 17.20 -7.21 0.32
CA TYR A 825 15.85 -7.76 0.24
C TYR A 825 15.76 -9.20 0.75
N ARG A 826 16.72 -10.07 0.40
CA ARG A 826 16.76 -11.45 0.91
C ARG A 826 16.92 -11.50 2.43
N SER A 827 17.72 -10.60 3.00
CA SER A 827 17.94 -10.51 4.44
C SER A 827 16.70 -9.99 5.16
N LEU A 828 15.97 -9.04 4.56
CA LEU A 828 14.75 -8.47 5.13
C LEU A 828 13.58 -9.47 5.09
N LEU A 829 13.44 -10.22 4.00
CA LEU A 829 12.34 -11.16 3.74
C LEU A 829 12.65 -12.62 4.08
N GLY A 830 13.86 -12.92 4.54
CA GLY A 830 14.31 -14.26 4.92
C GLY A 830 14.73 -14.34 6.38
N THR A 831 14.77 -15.56 6.94
CA THR A 831 15.47 -15.77 8.21
C THR A 831 16.97 -15.69 7.96
N THR A 832 17.66 -14.75 8.61
CA THR A 832 19.13 -14.65 8.51
C THR A 832 19.78 -15.48 9.60
N GLN A 833 21.02 -15.90 9.35
CA GLN A 833 21.85 -16.64 10.28
C GLN A 833 23.29 -16.12 10.15
N ALA A 834 23.94 -15.82 11.27
CA ALA A 834 25.32 -15.33 11.31
C ALA A 834 26.06 -15.99 12.48
N VAL A 835 27.28 -16.48 12.24
CA VAL A 835 28.11 -17.07 13.30
C VAL A 835 29.02 -15.99 13.86
N ASP A 836 28.67 -15.47 15.03
CA ASP A 836 29.31 -14.28 15.58
C ASP A 836 30.42 -14.61 16.58
N MET A 837 30.32 -15.75 17.26
CA MET A 837 31.28 -16.14 18.29
C MET A 837 31.66 -17.62 18.15
N ILE A 838 32.96 -17.92 18.30
CA ILE A 838 33.49 -19.28 18.39
C ILE A 838 34.56 -19.38 19.48
N LYS A 839 34.51 -20.44 20.29
CA LYS A 839 35.46 -20.70 21.40
C LYS A 839 35.87 -22.16 21.42
N GLY A 840 37.16 -22.43 21.64
CA GLY A 840 37.66 -23.79 21.81
C GLY A 840 39.19 -23.85 21.90
N GLY A 841 39.70 -24.74 22.76
CA GLY A 841 41.14 -24.93 22.96
C GLY A 841 41.75 -23.94 23.97
N VAL A 842 42.85 -24.38 24.60
CA VAL A 842 43.63 -23.57 25.56
C VAL A 842 45.09 -23.44 25.15
N LYS A 843 45.63 -24.40 24.40
CA LYS A 843 46.99 -24.38 23.83
C LYS A 843 47.10 -25.36 22.65
N ALA A 844 48.12 -25.20 21.81
CA ALA A 844 48.23 -25.88 20.51
C ALA A 844 48.35 -27.41 20.53
N ASN A 845 48.78 -28.04 21.63
CA ASN A 845 49.01 -29.49 21.72
C ASN A 845 48.04 -30.24 22.65
N ALA A 846 46.94 -29.61 23.05
CA ALA A 846 45.87 -30.22 23.84
C ALA A 846 44.57 -30.19 23.03
N LEU A 847 43.95 -31.35 22.84
CA LEU A 847 42.63 -31.46 22.21
C LEU A 847 41.57 -31.02 23.23
N PRO A 848 40.75 -30.01 22.90
CA PRO A 848 39.76 -29.49 23.84
C PRO A 848 38.62 -30.47 24.06
N GLU A 849 38.21 -30.60 25.31
CA GLU A 849 37.02 -31.35 25.72
C GLU A 849 35.73 -30.64 25.31
N LEU A 850 35.76 -29.31 25.22
CA LEU A 850 34.62 -28.45 24.92
C LEU A 850 34.98 -27.44 23.81
N ALA A 851 34.07 -27.30 22.85
CA ALA A 851 34.06 -26.19 21.90
C ALA A 851 32.64 -25.66 21.77
N SER A 852 32.50 -24.35 21.58
CA SER A 852 31.19 -23.72 21.44
C SER A 852 31.16 -22.60 20.39
N ALA A 853 29.96 -22.32 19.89
CA ALA A 853 29.69 -21.19 19.02
C ALA A 853 28.32 -20.56 19.32
N ILE A 854 28.17 -19.29 18.94
CA ILE A 854 26.89 -18.57 18.99
C ILE A 854 26.53 -18.18 17.57
N VAL A 855 25.29 -18.53 17.18
CA VAL A 855 24.74 -18.22 15.87
C VAL A 855 23.52 -17.32 16.05
N ASN A 856 23.64 -16.06 15.65
CA ASN A 856 22.54 -15.11 15.65
C ASN A 856 21.55 -15.42 14.53
N HIS A 857 20.26 -15.33 14.84
CA HIS A 857 19.20 -15.44 13.86
C HIS A 857 18.22 -14.26 13.94
N ARG A 858 17.91 -13.66 12.79
CA ARG A 858 16.77 -12.76 12.63
C ARG A 858 15.67 -13.48 11.88
N ILE A 859 14.58 -13.82 12.57
CA ILE A 859 13.50 -14.69 12.10
C ILE A 859 12.53 -13.89 11.22
N ARG A 860 12.13 -14.40 10.06
CA ARG A 860 11.12 -13.71 9.22
C ARG A 860 9.78 -13.50 9.95
N THR A 861 9.01 -12.50 9.52
CA THR A 861 7.76 -12.06 10.17
C THR A 861 6.62 -13.08 10.19
N ASP A 862 6.62 -14.05 9.27
CA ASP A 862 5.62 -15.10 9.12
C ASP A 862 6.10 -16.47 9.64
N SER A 863 7.15 -16.50 10.46
CA SER A 863 7.67 -17.68 11.14
C SER A 863 7.59 -17.53 12.67
N SER A 864 8.30 -18.36 13.42
CA SER A 864 8.36 -18.30 14.88
C SER A 864 9.68 -18.81 15.44
N VAL A 865 9.96 -18.49 16.71
CA VAL A 865 11.12 -19.03 17.44
C VAL A 865 11.07 -20.55 17.44
N SER A 866 9.90 -21.13 17.75
CA SER A 866 9.72 -22.60 17.75
C SER A 866 10.02 -23.21 16.38
N ALA A 867 9.55 -22.60 15.29
CA ALA A 867 9.80 -23.11 13.94
C ALA A 867 11.28 -23.07 13.56
N LEU A 868 12.01 -22.03 14.00
CA LEU A 868 13.46 -21.96 13.85
C LEU A 868 14.17 -23.07 14.64
N GLN A 869 13.80 -23.25 15.91
CA GLN A 869 14.36 -24.29 16.79
C GLN A 869 14.18 -25.69 16.21
N ASP A 870 12.97 -26.00 15.74
CA ASP A 870 12.66 -27.29 15.10
C ASP A 870 13.46 -27.49 13.80
N ALA A 871 13.55 -26.46 12.96
CA ALA A 871 14.29 -26.50 11.70
C ALA A 871 15.80 -26.74 11.92
N LEU A 872 16.43 -26.04 12.87
CA LEU A 872 17.84 -26.23 13.21
C LEU A 872 18.10 -27.61 13.80
N THR A 873 17.22 -28.07 14.70
CA THR A 873 17.31 -29.40 15.30
C THR A 873 17.26 -30.49 14.22
N ALA A 874 16.27 -30.42 13.33
CA ALA A 874 16.12 -31.37 12.23
C ALA A 874 17.32 -31.34 11.27
N LYS A 875 17.87 -30.16 11.01
CA LYS A 875 19.03 -29.95 10.12
C LYS A 875 20.31 -30.56 10.66
N LEU A 876 20.61 -30.38 11.95
CA LEU A 876 21.86 -30.85 12.56
C LEU A 876 21.81 -32.33 12.98
N LEU A 877 20.61 -32.87 13.18
CA LEU A 877 20.40 -34.26 13.62
C LEU A 877 21.17 -35.32 12.82
N PRO A 878 21.25 -35.27 11.47
CA PRO A 878 22.03 -36.25 10.69
C PRO A 878 23.52 -36.21 11.01
N LEU A 879 24.10 -35.04 11.22
CA LEU A 879 25.52 -34.89 11.57
C LEU A 879 25.80 -35.37 13.00
N VAL A 880 24.91 -35.05 13.94
CA VAL A 880 25.01 -35.58 15.32
C VAL A 880 24.99 -37.11 15.30
N LYS A 881 24.08 -37.73 14.53
CA LYS A 881 24.03 -39.19 14.36
C LYS A 881 25.29 -39.75 13.71
N LYS A 882 25.81 -39.09 12.67
CA LYS A 882 27.06 -39.47 11.98
C LYS A 882 28.25 -39.54 12.96
N TYR A 883 28.32 -38.63 13.91
CA TYR A 883 29.39 -38.58 14.92
C TYR A 883 29.09 -39.39 16.18
N ASN A 884 27.99 -40.16 16.22
CA ASN A 884 27.57 -40.94 17.39
C ASN A 884 27.45 -40.10 18.68
N LEU A 885 26.89 -38.89 18.58
CA LEU A 885 26.72 -37.97 19.71
C LEU A 885 25.28 -38.00 20.26
N THR A 886 25.14 -37.62 21.52
CA THR A 886 23.85 -37.38 22.17
C THR A 886 23.42 -35.93 21.94
N LEU A 887 22.24 -35.69 21.36
CA LEU A 887 21.70 -34.34 21.14
C LEU A 887 20.67 -33.97 22.21
N THR A 888 20.88 -32.82 22.83
CA THR A 888 19.87 -32.06 23.57
C THR A 888 19.63 -30.75 22.83
N ALA A 889 18.40 -30.43 22.48
CA ALA A 889 18.08 -29.21 21.75
C ALA A 889 16.92 -28.47 22.41
N PHE A 890 17.21 -27.26 22.90
CA PHE A 890 16.27 -26.37 23.55
C PHE A 890 15.53 -27.08 24.70
N SER A 891 14.21 -27.24 24.61
CA SER A 891 13.38 -27.93 25.61
C SER A 891 13.37 -29.46 25.46
N GLN A 892 13.97 -30.01 24.40
CA GLN A 892 13.96 -31.44 24.08
C GLN A 892 15.27 -32.11 24.52
N THR A 893 15.17 -33.06 25.45
CA THR A 893 16.31 -33.83 25.97
C THR A 893 16.44 -35.19 25.29
N ASN A 894 17.68 -35.64 25.05
CA ASN A 894 17.99 -36.98 24.53
C ASN A 894 17.29 -37.33 23.20
N ILE A 895 17.28 -36.39 22.25
CA ILE A 895 16.72 -36.61 20.90
C ILE A 895 17.44 -37.77 20.20
N THR A 896 18.75 -37.90 20.46
CA THR A 896 19.55 -39.09 20.14
C THR A 896 20.36 -39.49 21.36
N THR A 897 20.70 -40.77 21.45
CA THR A 897 21.65 -41.30 22.43
C THR A 897 22.85 -41.88 21.68
N GLY A 898 24.03 -41.39 21.99
CA GLY A 898 25.29 -41.77 21.35
C GLY A 898 26.45 -41.75 22.34
N GLY A 899 27.46 -42.59 22.12
CA GLY A 899 28.58 -42.80 23.05
C GLY A 899 29.79 -41.88 22.85
N GLY A 900 29.80 -41.05 21.80
CA GLY A 900 30.95 -40.23 21.39
C GLY A 900 31.06 -38.86 22.10
N GLY A 901 30.06 -38.47 22.88
CA GLY A 901 29.97 -37.14 23.49
C GLY A 901 28.56 -36.54 23.39
N THR A 902 28.46 -35.23 23.61
CA THR A 902 27.19 -34.49 23.60
C THR A 902 27.23 -33.26 22.69
N VAL A 903 26.07 -32.93 22.14
CA VAL A 903 25.79 -31.64 21.51
C VAL A 903 24.59 -31.01 22.21
N VAL A 904 24.74 -29.75 22.61
CA VAL A 904 23.66 -28.96 23.21
C VAL A 904 23.35 -27.78 22.29
N LEU A 905 22.08 -27.65 21.89
CA LEU A 905 21.53 -26.43 21.28
C LEU A 905 20.71 -25.70 22.34
N SER A 906 20.95 -24.41 22.55
CA SER A 906 20.25 -23.60 23.55
C SER A 906 19.90 -22.21 23.02
N ASP A 907 18.97 -21.53 23.68
CA ASP A 907 18.93 -20.07 23.64
C ASP A 907 20.09 -19.58 24.52
N ALA A 908 21.14 -19.03 23.88
CA ALA A 908 22.42 -18.77 24.54
C ALA A 908 22.29 -17.81 25.72
N PHE A 909 21.34 -16.86 25.64
CA PHE A 909 21.19 -15.77 26.60
C PHE A 909 19.77 -15.65 27.16
N ASN A 910 18.86 -16.58 26.82
CA ASN A 910 17.44 -16.49 27.14
C ASN A 910 16.82 -15.20 26.57
N THR A 911 17.19 -14.86 25.33
CA THR A 911 16.84 -13.62 24.62
C THR A 911 15.89 -13.85 23.45
N ALA A 912 15.34 -15.05 23.27
CA ALA A 912 14.42 -15.35 22.17
C ALA A 912 13.23 -14.38 22.09
N LEU A 913 12.95 -13.89 20.88
CA LEU A 913 11.83 -13.01 20.59
C LEU A 913 11.06 -13.52 19.37
N GLU A 914 9.76 -13.69 19.52
CA GLU A 914 8.87 -13.93 18.39
C GLU A 914 8.82 -12.70 17.48
N PRO A 915 8.62 -12.87 16.16
CA PRO A 915 8.40 -11.75 15.27
C PRO A 915 7.24 -10.86 15.74
N ALA A 916 7.44 -9.54 15.66
CA ALA A 916 6.43 -8.59 16.09
C ALA A 916 5.22 -8.66 15.16
N PRO A 917 3.98 -8.75 15.68
CA PRO A 917 2.83 -8.83 14.80
C PRO A 917 2.60 -7.51 14.07
N VAL A 918 2.02 -7.61 12.88
CA VAL A 918 1.84 -6.46 12.00
C VAL A 918 0.74 -5.53 12.54
N SER A 919 1.09 -4.28 12.79
CA SER A 919 0.14 -3.24 13.17
C SER A 919 -0.83 -2.91 12.03
N PRO A 920 -2.12 -2.65 12.33
CA PRO A 920 -3.10 -2.35 11.29
C PRO A 920 -2.77 -1.05 10.53
N THR A 921 -2.58 -1.16 9.22
CA THR A 921 -2.32 -0.03 8.31
C THR A 921 -3.54 0.34 7.47
N GLU A 922 -4.53 -0.56 7.39
CA GLU A 922 -5.78 -0.39 6.65
C GLU A 922 -7.02 -0.76 7.48
N GLY A 923 -8.19 -0.34 7.01
CA GLY A 923 -9.49 -0.63 7.63
C GLY A 923 -9.78 0.12 8.93
N SER A 924 -10.82 -0.31 9.64
CA SER A 924 -11.32 0.40 10.85
C SER A 924 -10.33 0.44 12.01
N LYS A 925 -9.34 -0.48 12.03
CA LYS A 925 -8.31 -0.56 13.07
C LYS A 925 -7.09 0.32 12.82
N ALA A 926 -6.95 0.91 11.64
CA ALA A 926 -5.79 1.74 11.27
C ALA A 926 -5.89 3.20 11.73
N ALA A 927 -6.72 3.53 12.73
CA ALA A 927 -7.00 4.91 13.13
C ALA A 927 -5.73 5.69 13.49
N ALA A 928 -4.82 5.08 14.27
CA ALA A 928 -3.60 5.77 14.66
C ALA A 928 -2.48 5.68 13.61
N TYR A 929 -2.54 4.74 12.65
CA TYR A 929 -1.63 4.70 11.50
C TYR A 929 -1.99 5.84 10.56
N ARG A 930 -3.29 6.07 10.38
CA ARG A 930 -3.82 7.25 9.71
C ARG A 930 -3.40 8.52 10.45
N LEU A 931 -3.57 8.60 11.77
CA LEU A 931 -3.12 9.77 12.54
C LEU A 931 -1.63 10.07 12.31
N LEU A 932 -0.76 9.07 12.48
CA LEU A 932 0.68 9.23 12.29
C LEU A 932 1.01 9.61 10.84
N SER A 933 0.42 8.94 9.86
CA SER A 933 0.64 9.22 8.43
C SER A 933 0.24 10.64 8.06
N GLY A 934 -0.92 11.10 8.53
CA GLY A 934 -1.37 12.47 8.26
C GLY A 934 -0.49 13.53 8.92
N VAL A 935 0.01 13.28 10.13
CA VAL A 935 0.96 14.17 10.82
C VAL A 935 2.31 14.21 10.11
N ILE A 936 2.83 13.07 9.65
CA ILE A 936 4.07 13.00 8.87
C ILE A 936 3.94 13.81 7.59
N ARG A 937 2.86 13.61 6.81
CA ARG A 937 2.63 14.38 5.58
C ARG A 937 2.53 15.87 5.87
N LYS A 938 1.84 16.27 6.94
CA LYS A 938 1.74 17.68 7.31
C LYS A 938 3.09 18.31 7.68
N THR A 939 3.96 17.57 8.36
CA THR A 939 5.25 18.06 8.85
C THR A 939 6.37 17.98 7.82
N ARG A 940 6.26 17.09 6.84
CA ARG A 940 7.31 16.80 5.84
C ARG A 940 6.95 17.22 4.41
N GLY A 941 5.71 17.67 4.19
CA GLY A 941 5.23 18.11 2.88
C GLY A 941 4.20 17.13 2.29
N ASP A 942 3.22 17.68 1.57
CA ASP A 942 2.09 16.94 1.00
C ASP A 942 2.55 15.90 -0.04
N GLU A 943 3.73 16.10 -0.63
CA GLU A 943 4.44 15.20 -1.53
C GLU A 943 5.07 13.98 -0.84
N THR A 944 5.20 14.00 0.50
CA THR A 944 5.69 12.86 1.27
C THR A 944 4.68 11.72 1.22
N ILE A 945 5.17 10.55 0.83
CA ILE A 945 4.42 9.30 0.86
C ILE A 945 4.67 8.62 2.19
N VAL A 946 3.64 8.05 2.80
CA VAL A 946 3.80 7.26 4.03
C VAL A 946 3.47 5.81 3.71
N SER A 947 4.41 4.91 3.99
CA SER A 947 4.28 3.51 3.64
C SER A 947 4.68 2.60 4.80
N PRO A 948 3.96 1.50 5.04
CA PRO A 948 4.32 0.60 6.12
C PRO A 948 5.68 -0.05 5.84
N ALA A 949 6.54 -0.06 6.85
CA ALA A 949 7.87 -0.65 6.76
C ALA A 949 8.05 -1.80 7.76
N LEU A 950 9.09 -2.60 7.52
CA LEU A 950 9.56 -3.69 8.39
C LEU A 950 10.95 -3.33 8.88
N MET A 951 11.19 -3.44 10.18
CA MET A 951 12.55 -3.35 10.73
C MET A 951 13.22 -4.72 10.78
N GLY A 952 14.54 -4.73 10.54
CA GLY A 952 15.36 -5.94 10.58
C GLY A 952 15.75 -6.37 11.99
N GLY A 953 15.78 -5.42 12.94
CA GLY A 953 16.01 -5.65 14.36
C GLY A 953 14.70 -5.82 15.13
N ASN A 954 14.75 -6.58 16.23
CA ASN A 954 13.66 -6.69 17.20
C ASN A 954 14.28 -6.63 18.59
N THR A 955 13.82 -5.67 19.39
CA THR A 955 14.43 -5.32 20.68
C THR A 955 13.45 -5.49 21.84
N GLY A 956 12.55 -6.46 21.67
CA GLY A 956 11.43 -6.94 22.47
C GLY A 956 11.14 -6.43 23.90
N LYS A 957 9.92 -6.37 24.46
CA LYS A 957 9.49 -6.10 25.88
C LYS A 957 8.39 -5.04 26.27
N TYR A 958 7.60 -4.38 25.37
CA TYR A 958 6.54 -3.39 25.75
C TYR A 958 5.06 -3.74 25.46
N PHE A 959 4.76 -4.84 24.76
CA PHE A 959 3.44 -4.99 24.09
C PHE A 959 2.21 -5.23 24.97
N ASN A 960 2.33 -5.67 26.23
CA ASN A 960 1.15 -6.08 27.00
C ASN A 960 0.26 -4.89 27.45
N ALA A 961 0.69 -3.65 27.20
CA ALA A 961 -0.07 -2.42 27.45
C ALA A 961 -0.99 -1.97 26.28
N SER A 962 -1.12 -2.72 25.17
CA SER A 962 -2.02 -2.42 24.04
C SER A 962 -2.70 -3.68 23.43
N ARG A 963 -3.99 -3.60 23.02
CA ARG A 963 -4.84 -4.79 22.73
C ARG A 963 -4.64 -5.42 21.36
N ALA A 964 -3.76 -4.87 20.53
CA ALA A 964 -3.64 -5.26 19.12
C ALA A 964 -3.22 -6.74 18.93
N LEU A 965 -2.73 -7.42 19.97
CA LEU A 965 -2.17 -8.76 19.87
C LEU A 965 -2.98 -9.81 20.66
N LYS A 966 -3.95 -10.45 20.00
CA LYS A 966 -4.41 -11.78 20.42
C LYS A 966 -4.55 -12.70 19.21
N LYS A 967 -3.57 -13.60 19.03
CA LYS A 967 -3.79 -15.04 18.91
C LYS A 967 -2.46 -15.82 18.97
N SER A 968 -2.34 -16.63 20.02
CA SER A 968 -1.48 -17.82 20.18
C SER A 968 -0.03 -17.64 20.70
N SER A 969 0.22 -18.39 21.79
CA SER A 969 1.49 -18.78 22.42
C SER A 969 2.25 -17.75 23.28
N LYS A 970 2.87 -18.29 24.35
CA LYS A 970 3.52 -17.59 25.45
C LYS A 970 4.88 -17.03 24.98
N LEU A 971 5.22 -15.83 25.48
CA LEU A 971 6.47 -15.07 25.24
C LEU A 971 6.59 -14.42 23.85
N ALA A 972 6.19 -13.15 23.73
CA ALA A 972 6.49 -12.30 22.56
C ALA A 972 6.38 -10.83 22.97
N SER A 973 7.40 -10.01 22.73
CA SER A 973 7.39 -8.59 23.10
C SER A 973 8.38 -7.74 22.21
N ARG A 974 8.26 -6.36 22.16
CA ARG A 974 8.69 -5.15 21.28
C ARG A 974 8.88 -5.29 19.75
N TYR A 975 8.76 -4.25 18.89
CA TYR A 975 8.10 -2.92 18.88
C TYR A 975 7.50 -2.72 17.47
N SER A 976 6.59 -1.75 17.30
CA SER A 976 5.98 -1.28 16.04
C SER A 976 4.98 -0.20 16.43
N VAL A 977 4.56 0.68 15.51
CA VAL A 977 3.46 1.62 15.77
C VAL A 977 2.19 0.82 16.09
N LEU A 978 1.86 0.59 17.36
CA LEU A 978 0.73 -0.26 17.79
C LEU A 978 -0.48 0.58 18.17
N LEU A 979 -1.61 0.18 17.62
CA LEU A 979 -2.73 1.10 17.42
C LEU A 979 -4.04 0.39 17.73
N GLU A 980 -4.79 0.94 18.67
CA GLU A 980 -6.20 0.60 18.83
C GLU A 980 -7.09 1.76 18.34
N PRO A 981 -8.24 1.46 17.71
CA PRO A 981 -9.30 2.43 17.49
C PRO A 981 -10.22 2.54 18.72
N ASN A 982 -10.85 3.72 18.83
CA ASN A 982 -11.92 4.17 19.75
C ASN A 982 -11.38 4.78 21.06
N SER A 983 -11.70 6.02 21.44
CA SER A 983 -12.79 6.95 21.09
C SER A 983 -12.36 8.33 20.59
#